data_AF-A0A9D8QWU2-F1
#
_entry.id   AF-A0A9D8QWU2-F1
#
_cell.length_a   1.000
_cell.length_b   1.000
_cell.length_c   1.000
_cell.angle_alpha   90.00
_cell.angle_beta   90.00
_cell.angle_gamma   90.00
#
_symmetry.space_group_name_H-M   'P 1'
#
loop_
_entity.id
_entity.type
_entity.pdbx_description
1 polymer ?
#
loop_
_entity_poly.entity_id
_entity_poly.type
_entity_poly.pdbx_seq_one_letter_code
_entity_poly.pdbx_strand_id
1 'polypeptide(L)'
;MNFLQIVNIVYFAIIGLILFVEIIVGLVRGTGKSLVRLVFLAISAFVAVILTSVVMGRFGGDIYNMLYDNLGLGSLTESLSELFAASPTLAEYLPAVVISALSPIAFTLVFIVLALITMIFGAIINSSFSKGEYGENKKSVDNRVIGMVLSLLCGVIISGCLMMPATGYIVNAGKVYSKLEEQEVIAPTSEQGNSIAEVLKNAKELPIVSVTDTATSFIFDATSQYTLSDGSKSSVAADAESISNVAPAVVNLGTMDFSDTKNIDVTPLRDILKGIENNETIRAIIAEVLSYASGKWLNEQEFMGLNLKKQLPEDIKDDLDPALEKLNETTKATVIDDLNMFIDEIEALSGAYKSVSEFTENDFSDLSKINVEPMNEVVSVIENTVIARKIVANLLASAGQKWIEGKPFMGVDIEAQLPDDLKGVLNPAYDMLSSTDNDNVIDKLHSLTALLADVKAIMGEINVFTAQDFGEGHLQDVDATPLNHVADDIENASSALTRPIVTEIIKRAGEKWLLWNEFLGLNLKQQLPLEYRETLDPALVILADTTEETVVDDINNLADAVSSLVNTYKFARQIASGDTDINTSSATLSAAFATVSANNVELVSGIVDQAVKEMVDDDATSVAVSGVMKKVLEKIAEANVPGSETFTELSEKYADAVTEIVGYVNGGNMQATADAVINVVLENAEVGEVLRDYTSAYESVPVATTPEQKLEIANAIANYEEANPTADADTINAIKAFFAIL
;
A
#
# COMPACT_ATOMS: atom_id res chain seq x y z
N MET A 1 -26.68 -37.55 -40.01
CA MET A 1 -25.25 -37.73 -40.26
C MET A 1 -24.64 -36.35 -40.27
N ASN A 2 -23.76 -36.02 -39.32
CA ASN A 2 -23.18 -34.67 -39.29
C ASN A 2 -22.22 -34.48 -40.47
N PHE A 3 -21.95 -33.23 -40.87
CA PHE A 3 -21.05 -32.91 -41.98
C PHE A 3 -19.67 -33.59 -41.83
N LEU A 4 -19.16 -33.68 -40.59
CA LEU A 4 -17.91 -34.37 -40.26
C LEU A 4 -17.93 -35.86 -40.63
N GLN A 5 -19.02 -36.57 -40.36
CA GLN A 5 -19.22 -37.97 -40.72
C GLN A 5 -19.28 -38.15 -42.24
N ILE A 6 -19.90 -37.22 -42.97
CA ILE A 6 -19.93 -37.23 -44.44
C ILE A 6 -18.52 -37.04 -45.00
N VAL A 7 -17.79 -36.02 -44.54
CA VAL A 7 -16.41 -35.76 -44.96
C VAL A 7 -15.53 -36.97 -44.63
N ASN A 8 -15.67 -37.56 -43.45
CA ASN A 8 -14.89 -38.72 -43.03
C ASN A 8 -15.16 -39.96 -43.90
N ILE A 9 -16.43 -40.26 -44.20
CA ILE A 9 -16.80 -41.37 -45.08
C ILE A 9 -16.25 -41.15 -46.49
N VAL A 10 -16.33 -39.92 -47.01
CA VAL A 10 -15.76 -39.58 -48.33
C VAL A 10 -14.23 -39.71 -48.33
N TYR A 11 -13.56 -39.23 -47.28
CA TYR A 11 -12.10 -39.37 -47.11
C TYR A 11 -11.66 -40.84 -47.07
N PHE A 12 -12.30 -41.66 -46.22
CA PHE A 12 -12.01 -43.09 -46.15
C PHE A 12 -12.34 -43.84 -47.44
N ALA A 13 -13.41 -43.45 -48.14
CA ALA A 13 -13.76 -44.04 -49.42
C ALA A 13 -12.71 -43.72 -50.50
N ILE A 14 -12.21 -42.48 -50.55
CA ILE A 14 -11.17 -42.08 -51.51
C ILE A 14 -9.85 -42.80 -51.23
N ILE A 15 -9.39 -42.82 -49.97
CA ILE A 15 -8.16 -43.54 -49.60
C ILE A 15 -8.33 -45.04 -49.85
N GLY A 16 -9.45 -45.63 -49.43
CA GLY A 16 -9.76 -47.03 -49.66
C GLY A 16 -9.75 -47.39 -51.15
N LEU A 17 -10.29 -46.52 -52.00
CA LEU A 17 -10.26 -46.67 -53.45
C LEU A 17 -8.84 -46.59 -54.00
N ILE A 18 -8.03 -45.60 -53.59
CA ILE A 18 -6.63 -45.46 -54.02
C ILE A 18 -5.83 -46.70 -53.63
N LEU A 19 -5.91 -47.13 -52.37
CA LEU A 19 -5.21 -48.31 -51.88
C LEU A 19 -5.66 -49.58 -52.62
N PHE A 20 -6.97 -49.75 -52.84
CA PHE A 20 -7.52 -50.90 -53.58
C PHE A 20 -7.03 -50.95 -55.03
N VAL A 21 -7.07 -49.81 -55.74
CA VAL A 21 -6.54 -49.69 -57.11
C VAL A 21 -5.05 -50.03 -57.13
N GLU A 22 -4.28 -49.52 -56.17
CA GLU A 22 -2.84 -49.78 -56.10
C GLU A 22 -2.51 -51.24 -55.76
N ILE A 23 -3.28 -51.90 -54.88
CA ILE A 23 -3.18 -53.34 -54.62
C ILE A 23 -3.36 -54.15 -55.91
N ILE A 24 -4.42 -53.83 -56.68
CA ILE A 24 -4.68 -54.49 -57.97
C ILE A 24 -3.52 -54.24 -58.95
N VAL A 25 -3.05 -53.00 -59.04
CA VAL A 25 -1.94 -52.63 -59.91
C VAL A 25 -0.66 -53.38 -59.54
N GLY A 26 -0.36 -53.56 -58.25
CA GLY A 26 0.79 -54.31 -57.77
C GLY A 26 0.72 -55.81 -58.08
N LEU A 27 -0.47 -56.41 -57.90
CA LEU A 27 -0.72 -57.81 -58.26
C LEU A 27 -0.53 -58.06 -59.76
N VAL A 28 -0.92 -57.10 -60.60
CA VAL A 28 -0.78 -57.18 -62.07
C VAL A 28 0.65 -56.93 -62.51
N ARG A 29 1.33 -55.92 -61.94
CA ARG A 29 2.65 -55.44 -62.39
C ARG A 29 3.82 -56.22 -61.80
N GLY A 30 3.71 -56.79 -60.59
CA GLY A 30 4.77 -57.55 -59.91
C GLY A 30 5.89 -56.65 -59.35
N THR A 31 6.85 -57.23 -58.63
CA THR A 31 7.86 -56.51 -57.82
C THR A 31 8.65 -55.45 -58.59
N GLY A 32 9.32 -55.81 -59.68
CA GLY A 32 10.25 -54.89 -60.37
C GLY A 32 9.59 -53.60 -60.88
N LYS A 33 8.43 -53.73 -61.53
CA LYS A 33 7.69 -52.56 -62.05
C LYS A 33 7.07 -51.72 -60.93
N SER A 34 6.69 -52.35 -59.82
CA SER A 34 6.15 -51.66 -58.64
C SER A 34 7.23 -50.89 -57.89
N LEU A 35 8.45 -51.45 -57.80
CA LEU A 35 9.61 -50.79 -57.21
C LEU A 35 10.02 -49.55 -58.02
N VAL A 36 10.11 -49.67 -59.35
CA VAL A 36 10.42 -48.53 -60.23
C VAL A 36 9.40 -47.41 -60.04
N ARG A 37 8.10 -47.76 -59.99
CA ARG A 37 7.04 -46.78 -59.74
C ARG A 37 7.18 -46.12 -58.37
N LEU A 38 7.46 -46.89 -57.33
CA LEU A 38 7.66 -46.37 -55.97
C LEU A 38 8.80 -45.33 -55.94
N VAL A 39 9.93 -45.63 -56.58
CA VAL A 39 11.07 -44.72 -56.69
C VAL A 39 10.69 -43.45 -57.45
N PHE A 40 10.04 -43.55 -58.62
CA PHE A 40 9.61 -42.37 -59.39
C PHE A 40 8.58 -41.53 -58.64
N LEU A 41 7.69 -42.14 -57.89
CA LEU A 41 6.69 -41.46 -57.08
C LEU A 41 7.34 -40.71 -55.91
N ALA A 42 8.29 -41.34 -55.22
CA ALA A 42 9.07 -40.70 -54.16
C ALA A 42 9.89 -39.51 -54.69
N ILE A 43 10.54 -39.67 -55.85
CA ILE A 43 11.23 -38.57 -56.54
C ILE A 43 10.24 -37.46 -56.93
N SER A 44 9.04 -37.82 -57.41
CA SER A 44 8.01 -36.82 -57.77
C SER A 44 7.57 -36.01 -56.56
N ALA A 45 7.38 -36.65 -55.40
CA ALA A 45 7.07 -35.95 -54.15
C ALA A 45 8.22 -34.99 -53.76
N PHE A 46 9.46 -35.46 -53.81
CA PHE A 46 10.63 -34.61 -53.50
C PHE A 46 10.78 -33.42 -54.46
N VAL A 47 10.66 -33.66 -55.77
CA VAL A 47 10.73 -32.61 -56.80
C VAL A 47 9.54 -31.66 -56.69
N ALA A 48 8.35 -32.15 -56.30
CA ALA A 48 7.18 -31.31 -56.07
C ALA A 48 7.44 -30.29 -54.97
N VAL A 49 8.12 -30.66 -53.87
CA VAL A 49 8.50 -29.70 -52.81
C VAL A 49 9.33 -28.55 -53.40
N ILE A 50 10.38 -28.88 -54.17
CA ILE A 50 11.27 -27.87 -54.78
C ILE A 50 10.51 -26.99 -55.79
N LEU A 51 9.72 -27.60 -56.68
CA LEU A 51 8.98 -26.86 -57.71
C LEU A 51 7.87 -26.00 -57.12
N THR A 52 7.29 -26.40 -55.99
CA THR A 52 6.30 -25.58 -55.28
C THR A 52 6.91 -24.26 -54.84
N SER A 53 8.10 -24.28 -54.25
CA SER A 53 8.82 -23.05 -53.88
C SER A 53 9.09 -22.15 -55.10
N VAL A 54 9.40 -22.72 -56.26
CA VAL A 54 9.60 -21.96 -57.51
C VAL A 54 8.30 -21.35 -58.03
N VAL A 55 7.21 -22.12 -58.02
CA VAL A 55 5.88 -21.67 -58.46
C VAL A 55 5.37 -20.56 -57.54
N MET A 56 5.45 -20.75 -56.22
CA MET A 56 5.00 -19.78 -55.23
C MET A 56 5.89 -18.52 -55.22
N GLY A 57 7.20 -18.67 -55.43
CA GLY A 57 8.10 -17.51 -55.57
C GLY A 57 7.84 -16.66 -56.82
N ARG A 58 7.28 -17.25 -57.89
CA ARG A 58 7.00 -16.55 -59.15
C ARG A 58 5.59 -15.98 -59.24
N PHE A 59 4.60 -16.70 -58.73
CA PHE A 59 3.18 -16.37 -58.86
C PHE A 59 2.51 -15.99 -57.54
N GLY A 60 3.20 -16.10 -56.40
CA GLY A 60 2.64 -15.86 -55.07
C GLY A 60 2.07 -14.45 -54.90
N GLY A 61 2.78 -13.42 -55.40
CA GLY A 61 2.29 -12.03 -55.34
C GLY A 61 0.99 -11.82 -56.14
N ASP A 62 0.89 -12.40 -57.33
CA ASP A 62 -0.34 -12.35 -58.15
C ASP A 62 -1.50 -13.07 -57.46
N ILE A 63 -1.22 -14.23 -56.83
CA ILE A 63 -2.21 -14.99 -56.06
C ILE A 63 -2.68 -14.21 -54.84
N TYR A 64 -1.75 -13.57 -54.11
CA TYR A 64 -2.09 -12.72 -52.97
C TYR A 64 -2.99 -11.55 -53.39
N ASN A 65 -2.63 -10.81 -54.44
CA ASN A 65 -3.43 -9.69 -54.94
C ASN A 65 -4.83 -10.15 -55.39
N MET A 66 -4.91 -11.30 -56.07
CA MET A 66 -6.20 -11.88 -56.46
C MET A 66 -7.06 -12.25 -55.24
N LEU A 67 -6.47 -12.79 -54.18
CA LEU A 67 -7.19 -13.09 -52.94
C LEU A 67 -7.56 -11.82 -52.18
N TYR A 68 -6.68 -10.81 -52.24
CA TYR A 68 -6.90 -9.52 -51.63
C TYR A 68 -8.15 -8.84 -52.17
N ASP A 69 -8.29 -8.85 -53.50
CA ASP A 69 -9.43 -8.28 -54.22
C ASP A 69 -10.72 -9.11 -54.06
N ASN A 70 -10.62 -10.44 -54.04
CA ASN A 70 -11.80 -11.33 -54.08
C ASN A 70 -12.33 -11.78 -52.71
N LEU A 71 -11.48 -11.84 -51.67
CA LEU A 71 -11.88 -12.25 -50.31
C LEU A 71 -12.15 -11.07 -49.38
N GLY A 72 -12.10 -9.83 -49.89
CA GLY A 72 -12.31 -8.64 -49.08
C GLY A 72 -11.20 -8.40 -48.06
N LEU A 73 -9.98 -8.90 -48.29
CA LEU A 73 -8.85 -8.57 -47.41
C LEU A 73 -8.53 -7.06 -47.45
N GLY A 74 -9.03 -6.34 -48.46
CA GLY A 74 -9.08 -4.87 -48.54
C GLY A 74 -9.77 -4.19 -47.35
N SER A 75 -10.91 -4.71 -46.86
CA SER A 75 -11.56 -4.14 -45.68
C SER A 75 -10.83 -4.48 -44.38
N LEU A 76 -10.14 -5.62 -44.38
CA LEU A 76 -9.28 -6.05 -43.27
C LEU A 76 -8.03 -5.16 -43.16
N THR A 77 -7.50 -4.73 -44.31
CA THR A 77 -6.38 -3.77 -44.38
C THR A 77 -6.77 -2.36 -44.00
N GLU A 78 -8.00 -1.93 -44.29
CA GLU A 78 -8.54 -0.67 -43.75
C GLU A 78 -8.69 -0.74 -42.23
N SER A 79 -9.15 -1.88 -41.69
CA SER A 79 -9.29 -2.06 -40.23
C SER A 79 -7.95 -2.23 -39.50
N LEU A 80 -6.91 -2.69 -40.21
CA LEU A 80 -5.55 -2.87 -39.68
C LEU A 80 -4.58 -1.77 -40.14
N SER A 81 -5.07 -0.69 -40.75
CA SER A 81 -4.19 0.31 -41.37
C SER A 81 -3.26 0.99 -40.36
N GLU A 82 -3.74 1.20 -39.14
CA GLU A 82 -2.93 1.76 -38.05
C GLU A 82 -1.86 0.75 -37.57
N LEU A 83 -2.18 -0.54 -37.52
CA LEU A 83 -1.23 -1.61 -37.20
C LEU A 83 -0.16 -1.80 -38.29
N PHE A 84 -0.52 -1.68 -39.57
CA PHE A 84 0.45 -1.70 -40.66
C PHE A 84 1.31 -0.44 -40.73
N ALA A 85 0.76 0.70 -40.33
CA ALA A 85 1.55 1.92 -40.15
C ALA A 85 2.54 1.78 -38.98
N ALA A 86 2.14 1.07 -37.92
CA ALA A 86 2.97 0.80 -36.75
C ALA A 86 4.09 -0.23 -37.03
N SER A 87 3.85 -1.23 -37.87
CA SER A 87 4.82 -2.31 -38.14
C SER A 87 5.01 -2.59 -39.64
N PRO A 88 6.13 -2.13 -40.24
CA PRO A 88 6.54 -2.55 -41.58
C PRO A 88 6.72 -4.07 -41.69
N THR A 89 7.21 -4.72 -40.63
CA THR A 89 7.39 -6.18 -40.61
C THR A 89 6.04 -6.89 -40.70
N LEU A 90 5.00 -6.39 -40.03
CA LEU A 90 3.64 -6.94 -40.12
C LEU A 90 3.05 -6.80 -41.54
N ALA A 91 3.32 -5.68 -42.22
CA ALA A 91 2.87 -5.44 -43.58
C ALA A 91 3.51 -6.39 -44.59
N GLU A 92 4.76 -6.81 -44.35
CA GLU A 92 5.44 -7.83 -45.17
C GLU A 92 5.03 -9.26 -44.77
N TYR A 93 4.84 -9.49 -43.48
CA TYR A 93 4.48 -10.76 -42.89
C TYR A 93 3.15 -11.29 -43.42
N LEU A 94 2.10 -10.45 -43.48
CA LEU A 94 0.76 -10.91 -43.84
C LEU A 94 0.71 -11.53 -45.26
N PRO A 95 1.20 -10.87 -46.33
CA PRO A 95 1.31 -11.50 -47.65
C PRO A 95 2.12 -12.79 -47.63
N ALA A 96 3.25 -12.83 -46.93
CA ALA A 96 4.13 -14.00 -46.86
C ALA A 96 3.42 -15.21 -46.22
N VAL A 97 2.67 -14.99 -45.14
CA VAL A 97 1.88 -16.03 -44.48
C VAL A 97 0.74 -16.51 -45.36
N VAL A 98 0.00 -15.62 -46.02
CA VAL A 98 -1.10 -16.00 -46.92
C VAL A 98 -0.56 -16.87 -48.08
N ILE A 99 0.55 -16.47 -48.69
CA ILE A 99 1.19 -17.23 -49.78
C ILE A 99 1.67 -18.59 -49.27
N SER A 100 2.34 -18.64 -48.11
CA SER A 100 2.79 -19.90 -47.50
C SER A 100 1.65 -20.81 -47.07
N ALA A 101 0.54 -20.23 -46.59
CA ALA A 101 -0.66 -20.97 -46.26
C ALA A 101 -1.31 -21.58 -47.51
N LEU A 102 -1.00 -21.16 -48.73
CA LEU A 102 -1.51 -21.79 -49.97
C LEU A 102 -0.52 -22.79 -50.59
N SER A 103 0.75 -22.71 -50.21
CA SER A 103 1.82 -23.52 -50.76
C SER A 103 1.59 -25.04 -50.62
N PRO A 104 1.05 -25.59 -49.50
CA PRO A 104 0.69 -27.00 -49.43
C PRO A 104 -0.33 -27.45 -50.49
N ILE A 105 -1.29 -26.59 -50.85
CA ILE A 105 -2.26 -26.87 -51.93
C ILE A 105 -1.57 -26.87 -53.29
N ALA A 106 -0.70 -25.88 -53.53
CA ALA A 106 0.11 -25.82 -54.75
C ALA A 106 1.02 -27.05 -54.88
N PHE A 107 1.60 -27.54 -53.78
CA PHE A 107 2.36 -28.79 -53.74
C PHE A 107 1.52 -29.97 -54.22
N THR A 108 0.29 -30.13 -53.72
CA THR A 108 -0.57 -31.24 -54.14
C THR A 108 -0.87 -31.18 -55.65
N LEU A 109 -1.11 -29.99 -56.19
CA LEU A 109 -1.32 -29.80 -57.64
C LEU A 109 -0.08 -30.15 -58.46
N VAL A 110 1.10 -29.65 -58.06
CA VAL A 110 2.38 -29.96 -58.71
C VAL A 110 2.67 -31.46 -58.62
N PHE A 111 2.44 -32.07 -57.47
CA PHE A 111 2.62 -33.50 -57.26
C PHE A 111 1.70 -34.32 -58.16
N ILE A 112 0.42 -33.97 -58.29
CA ILE A 112 -0.51 -34.66 -59.21
C ILE A 112 0.03 -34.59 -60.65
N VAL A 113 0.47 -33.42 -61.10
CA VAL A 113 1.02 -33.25 -62.45
C VAL A 113 2.29 -34.10 -62.63
N LEU A 114 3.23 -34.08 -61.69
CA LEU A 114 4.45 -34.90 -61.75
C LEU A 114 4.15 -36.40 -61.67
N ALA A 115 3.20 -36.82 -60.84
CA ALA A 115 2.79 -38.21 -60.71
C ALA A 115 2.15 -38.73 -62.02
N LEU A 116 1.36 -37.89 -62.70
CA LEU A 116 0.81 -38.20 -64.03
C LEU A 116 1.92 -38.28 -65.10
N ILE A 117 2.85 -37.32 -65.09
CA ILE A 117 3.99 -37.30 -66.01
C ILE A 117 4.87 -38.56 -65.82
N THR A 118 5.21 -38.90 -64.58
CA THR A 118 6.00 -40.09 -64.26
C THR A 118 5.24 -41.38 -64.52
N MET A 119 3.91 -41.40 -64.48
CA MET A 119 3.11 -42.53 -64.96
C MET A 119 3.28 -42.75 -66.47
N ILE A 120 3.33 -41.68 -67.26
CA ILE A 120 3.57 -41.74 -68.72
C ILE A 120 5.01 -42.19 -69.02
N PHE A 121 6.02 -41.53 -68.43
CA PHE A 121 7.42 -41.90 -68.62
C PHE A 121 7.76 -43.28 -68.07
N GLY A 122 7.18 -43.66 -66.92
CA GLY A 122 7.32 -44.98 -66.34
C GLY A 122 6.72 -46.07 -67.23
N ALA A 123 5.65 -45.79 -67.97
CA ALA A 123 5.12 -46.72 -68.98
C ALA A 123 6.10 -46.89 -70.17
N ILE A 124 6.73 -45.80 -70.62
CA ILE A 124 7.73 -45.80 -71.70
C ILE A 124 8.98 -46.58 -71.28
N ILE A 125 9.56 -46.27 -70.11
CA ILE A 125 10.76 -46.93 -69.56
C ILE A 125 10.50 -48.42 -69.31
N ASN A 126 9.34 -48.77 -68.73
CA ASN A 126 8.98 -50.17 -68.52
C ASN A 126 8.75 -50.94 -69.84
N SER A 127 8.42 -50.26 -70.93
CA SER A 127 8.37 -50.89 -72.26
C SER A 127 9.78 -51.26 -72.75
N SER A 128 10.77 -50.42 -72.45
CA SER A 128 12.19 -50.64 -72.82
C SER A 128 12.84 -51.78 -72.04
N PHE A 129 12.49 -51.97 -70.76
CA PHE A 129 12.98 -53.10 -69.95
C PHE A 129 12.24 -54.42 -70.16
N SER A 130 11.15 -54.44 -70.94
CA SER A 130 10.36 -55.66 -71.20
C SER A 130 10.85 -56.50 -72.38
N LYS A 131 11.93 -56.09 -73.06
CA LYS A 131 12.51 -56.79 -74.22
C LYS A 131 13.66 -57.75 -73.88
N GLY A 132 13.92 -58.02 -72.59
CA GLY A 132 14.86 -59.07 -72.19
C GLY A 132 14.18 -60.43 -72.10
N GLU A 133 14.60 -61.37 -72.93
CA GLU A 133 14.25 -62.80 -72.88
C GLU A 133 14.41 -63.36 -71.46
N TYR A 134 13.30 -63.53 -70.74
CA TYR A 134 13.10 -64.63 -69.80
C TYR A 134 11.64 -65.03 -69.90
N GLY A 135 11.43 -66.28 -70.31
CA GLY A 135 10.20 -66.81 -70.89
C GLY A 135 8.97 -66.86 -69.99
N GLU A 136 7.95 -67.53 -70.52
CA GLU A 136 6.62 -67.83 -69.98
C GLU A 136 6.60 -68.48 -68.58
N ASN A 137 7.19 -67.84 -67.58
CA ASN A 137 6.93 -68.19 -66.19
C ASN A 137 5.82 -67.26 -65.70
N LYS A 138 4.65 -67.85 -65.43
CA LYS A 138 3.64 -67.25 -64.54
C LYS A 138 4.39 -66.59 -63.39
N LYS A 139 4.34 -65.25 -63.29
CA LYS A 139 4.95 -64.51 -62.17
C LYS A 139 4.63 -65.27 -60.88
N SER A 140 5.66 -65.72 -60.17
CA SER A 140 5.49 -66.50 -58.93
C SER A 140 4.56 -65.76 -57.97
N VAL A 141 3.82 -66.51 -57.15
CA VAL A 141 2.91 -65.94 -56.14
C VAL A 141 3.66 -64.91 -55.29
N ASP A 142 4.89 -65.21 -54.89
CA ASP A 142 5.75 -64.31 -54.11
C ASP A 142 6.06 -62.98 -54.82
N ASN A 143 6.33 -62.99 -56.13
CA ASN A 143 6.57 -61.78 -56.93
C ASN A 143 5.31 -60.90 -57.06
N ARG A 144 4.12 -61.52 -57.04
CA ARG A 144 2.84 -60.77 -57.04
C ARG A 144 2.54 -60.18 -55.67
N VAL A 145 2.79 -60.93 -54.60
CA VAL A 145 2.58 -60.48 -53.21
C VAL A 145 3.54 -59.35 -52.86
N ILE A 146 4.83 -59.46 -53.20
CA ILE A 146 5.80 -58.37 -52.98
C ILE A 146 5.44 -57.14 -53.85
N GLY A 147 5.01 -57.33 -55.10
CA GLY A 147 4.50 -56.25 -55.95
C GLY A 147 3.27 -55.54 -55.38
N MET A 148 2.36 -56.30 -54.76
CA MET A 148 1.20 -55.78 -54.02
C MET A 148 1.63 -54.89 -52.85
N VAL A 149 2.56 -55.36 -52.01
CA VAL A 149 3.08 -54.58 -50.86
C VAL A 149 3.75 -53.29 -51.32
N LEU A 150 4.59 -53.34 -52.36
CA LEU A 150 5.25 -52.14 -52.90
C LEU A 150 4.27 -51.14 -53.52
N SER A 151 3.20 -51.62 -54.13
CA SER A 151 2.17 -50.73 -54.69
C SER A 151 1.25 -50.19 -53.60
N LEU A 152 0.99 -50.96 -52.54
CA LEU A 152 0.33 -50.45 -51.34
C LEU A 152 1.10 -49.26 -50.75
N LEU A 153 2.44 -49.36 -50.66
CA LEU A 153 3.29 -48.23 -50.27
C LEU A 153 3.15 -47.02 -51.23
N CYS A 154 3.02 -47.25 -52.54
CA CYS A 154 2.72 -46.17 -53.48
C CYS A 154 1.38 -45.51 -53.18
N GLY A 155 0.35 -46.31 -52.88
CA GLY A 155 -0.97 -45.81 -52.49
C GLY A 155 -0.95 -45.01 -51.20
N VAL A 156 -0.12 -45.40 -50.23
CA VAL A 156 0.13 -44.63 -48.99
C VAL A 156 0.79 -43.29 -49.31
N ILE A 157 1.82 -43.26 -50.16
CA ILE A 157 2.48 -41.99 -50.57
C ILE A 157 1.51 -41.06 -51.29
N ILE A 158 0.72 -41.58 -52.24
CA ILE A 158 -0.28 -40.79 -52.98
C ILE A 158 -1.32 -40.23 -52.01
N SER A 159 -1.89 -41.09 -51.16
CA SER A 159 -2.91 -40.68 -50.19
C SER A 159 -2.35 -39.64 -49.22
N GLY A 160 -1.12 -39.84 -48.72
CA GLY A 160 -0.43 -38.87 -47.88
C GLY A 160 -0.27 -37.50 -48.57
N CYS A 161 0.28 -37.45 -49.78
CA CYS A 161 0.51 -36.19 -50.50
C CYS A 161 -0.79 -35.44 -50.89
N LEU A 162 -1.88 -36.18 -51.14
CA LEU A 162 -3.19 -35.59 -51.44
C LEU A 162 -3.90 -35.06 -50.19
N MET A 163 -3.76 -35.76 -49.07
CA MET A 163 -4.49 -35.44 -47.82
C MET A 163 -3.69 -34.55 -46.86
N MET A 164 -2.39 -34.40 -47.08
CA MET A 164 -1.48 -33.59 -46.27
C MET A 164 -1.97 -32.16 -46.04
N PRO A 165 -2.40 -31.36 -47.06
CA PRO A 165 -2.81 -29.98 -46.83
C PRO A 165 -4.00 -29.89 -45.87
N ALA A 166 -5.06 -30.65 -46.14
CA ALA A 166 -6.26 -30.65 -45.31
C ALA A 166 -5.97 -31.09 -43.87
N THR A 167 -5.14 -32.13 -43.71
CA THR A 167 -4.71 -32.63 -42.40
C THR A 167 -3.91 -31.59 -41.64
N GLY A 168 -2.91 -30.96 -42.27
CA GLY A 168 -2.08 -29.93 -41.65
C GLY A 168 -2.86 -28.67 -41.27
N TYR A 169 -3.83 -28.23 -42.10
CA TYR A 169 -4.70 -27.12 -41.71
C TYR A 169 -5.62 -27.49 -40.55
N ILE A 170 -6.22 -28.68 -40.52
CA ILE A 170 -7.06 -29.12 -39.39
C ILE A 170 -6.25 -29.13 -38.09
N VAL A 171 -5.02 -29.66 -38.13
CA VAL A 171 -4.13 -29.73 -36.95
C VAL A 171 -3.73 -28.33 -36.48
N ASN A 172 -3.32 -27.43 -37.38
CA ASN A 172 -2.88 -26.08 -37.03
C ASN A 172 -4.05 -25.16 -36.64
N ALA A 173 -5.14 -25.15 -37.42
CA ALA A 173 -6.33 -24.38 -37.09
C ALA A 173 -6.96 -24.87 -35.79
N GLY A 174 -6.99 -26.18 -35.53
CA GLY A 174 -7.48 -26.73 -34.26
C GLY A 174 -6.66 -26.29 -33.04
N LYS A 175 -5.36 -26.00 -33.20
CA LYS A 175 -4.54 -25.41 -32.11
C LYS A 175 -4.88 -23.94 -31.87
N VAL A 176 -5.05 -23.16 -32.95
CA VAL A 176 -5.27 -21.72 -32.87
C VAL A 176 -6.71 -21.38 -32.47
N TYR A 177 -7.71 -21.92 -33.18
CA TYR A 177 -9.12 -21.62 -32.92
C TYR A 177 -9.56 -22.05 -31.53
N SER A 178 -9.11 -23.21 -31.04
CA SER A 178 -9.48 -23.65 -29.69
C SER A 178 -8.99 -22.67 -28.63
N LYS A 179 -7.73 -22.20 -28.74
CA LYS A 179 -7.18 -21.22 -27.79
C LYS A 179 -7.84 -19.85 -27.91
N LEU A 180 -8.07 -19.36 -29.13
CA LEU A 180 -8.68 -18.05 -29.35
C LEU A 180 -10.16 -18.02 -28.92
N GLU A 181 -10.88 -19.14 -29.05
CA GLU A 181 -12.27 -19.26 -28.59
C GLU A 181 -12.34 -19.44 -27.06
N GLU A 182 -11.47 -20.27 -26.47
CA GLU A 182 -11.35 -20.44 -25.00
C GLU A 182 -11.02 -19.13 -24.28
N GLN A 183 -10.30 -18.23 -24.95
CA GLN A 183 -9.91 -16.92 -24.42
C GLN A 183 -10.76 -15.78 -24.98
N GLU A 184 -11.93 -16.08 -25.54
CA GLU A 184 -12.96 -15.12 -25.98
C GLU A 184 -12.50 -14.08 -27.03
N VAL A 185 -11.36 -14.29 -27.69
CA VAL A 185 -10.87 -13.45 -28.79
C VAL A 185 -11.77 -13.54 -30.01
N ILE A 186 -12.36 -14.72 -30.23
CA ILE A 186 -13.33 -14.97 -31.30
C ILE A 186 -14.63 -15.50 -30.70
N ALA A 187 -15.75 -14.98 -31.20
CA ALA A 187 -17.07 -15.47 -30.78
C ALA A 187 -17.30 -16.91 -31.29
N PRO A 188 -17.92 -17.79 -30.48
CA PRO A 188 -18.30 -19.12 -30.92
C PRO A 188 -19.27 -19.01 -32.10
N THR A 189 -18.84 -19.50 -33.25
CA THR A 189 -19.57 -19.34 -34.50
C THR A 189 -20.58 -20.48 -34.67
N SER A 190 -21.74 -20.42 -33.99
CA SER A 190 -23.03 -20.89 -34.58
C SER A 190 -24.28 -20.70 -33.71
N GLU A 191 -25.40 -20.41 -34.36
CA GLU A 191 -26.79 -20.54 -33.85
C GLU A 191 -27.25 -22.03 -33.75
N GLN A 192 -26.41 -23.01 -34.10
CA GLN A 192 -26.77 -24.43 -34.25
C GLN A 192 -26.01 -25.40 -33.31
N GLY A 193 -25.24 -24.87 -32.36
CA GLY A 193 -24.84 -25.63 -31.17
C GLY A 193 -23.50 -26.38 -31.20
N ASN A 194 -22.71 -26.30 -32.27
CA ASN A 194 -21.31 -26.76 -32.26
C ASN A 194 -20.40 -25.63 -32.74
N SER A 195 -19.35 -25.31 -31.97
CA SER A 195 -18.40 -24.27 -32.36
C SER A 195 -17.39 -24.77 -33.39
N ILE A 196 -16.77 -23.85 -34.14
CA ILE A 196 -15.72 -24.19 -35.11
C ILE A 196 -14.52 -24.84 -34.40
N ALA A 197 -14.17 -24.39 -33.19
CA ALA A 197 -13.15 -25.04 -32.37
C ALA A 197 -13.51 -26.50 -32.05
N GLU A 198 -14.76 -26.76 -31.65
CA GLU A 198 -15.23 -28.11 -31.35
C GLU A 198 -15.19 -29.01 -32.59
N VAL A 199 -15.59 -28.49 -33.75
CA VAL A 199 -15.52 -29.18 -35.04
C VAL A 199 -14.07 -29.54 -35.40
N LEU A 200 -13.13 -28.61 -35.22
CA LEU A 200 -11.71 -28.82 -35.52
C LEU A 200 -11.04 -29.77 -34.52
N LYS A 201 -11.37 -29.67 -33.23
CA LYS A 201 -10.88 -30.58 -32.18
C LYS A 201 -11.32 -32.02 -32.46
N ASN A 202 -12.61 -32.21 -32.74
CA ASN A 202 -13.16 -33.52 -33.11
C ASN A 202 -12.54 -34.07 -34.41
N ALA A 203 -12.25 -33.21 -35.39
CA ALA A 203 -11.58 -33.61 -36.63
C ALA A 203 -10.11 -34.02 -36.39
N LYS A 204 -9.39 -33.30 -35.52
CA LYS A 204 -8.00 -33.58 -35.16
C LYS A 204 -7.83 -34.95 -34.48
N GLU A 205 -8.79 -35.35 -33.66
CA GLU A 205 -8.76 -36.64 -32.94
C GLU A 205 -9.06 -37.86 -33.84
N LEU A 206 -9.41 -37.65 -35.11
CA LEU A 206 -9.65 -38.75 -36.04
C LEU A 206 -8.34 -39.52 -36.31
N PRO A 207 -8.34 -40.87 -36.22
CA PRO A 207 -7.14 -41.69 -36.45
C PRO A 207 -6.46 -41.44 -37.80
N ILE A 208 -7.25 -41.15 -38.84
CA ILE A 208 -6.76 -40.85 -40.19
C ILE A 208 -5.99 -39.54 -40.26
N VAL A 209 -6.41 -38.53 -39.50
CA VAL A 209 -5.74 -37.22 -39.41
C VAL A 209 -4.42 -37.39 -38.67
N SER A 210 -4.42 -38.06 -37.52
CA SER A 210 -3.21 -38.35 -36.74
C SER A 210 -2.15 -39.16 -37.52
N VAL A 211 -2.55 -40.22 -38.23
CA VAL A 211 -1.63 -41.04 -39.03
C VAL A 211 -1.08 -40.27 -40.23
N THR A 212 -1.93 -39.49 -40.92
CA THR A 212 -1.51 -38.69 -42.08
C THR A 212 -0.57 -37.56 -41.65
N ASP A 213 -0.88 -36.88 -40.54
CA ASP A 213 -0.04 -35.82 -39.97
C ASP A 213 1.34 -36.36 -39.61
N THR A 214 1.40 -37.47 -38.86
CA THR A 214 2.65 -38.14 -38.50
C THR A 214 3.51 -38.51 -39.73
N ALA A 215 2.86 -38.91 -40.82
CA ALA A 215 3.55 -39.34 -42.04
C ALA A 215 3.97 -38.17 -42.96
N THR A 216 3.34 -36.99 -42.84
CA THR A 216 3.47 -35.91 -43.84
C THR A 216 3.76 -34.52 -43.28
N SER A 217 3.80 -34.36 -41.95
CA SER A 217 4.06 -33.08 -41.27
C SER A 217 5.34 -32.41 -41.79
N PHE A 218 6.42 -33.16 -42.00
CA PHE A 218 7.66 -32.62 -42.55
C PHE A 218 7.50 -32.00 -43.95
N ILE A 219 6.60 -32.51 -44.78
CA ILE A 219 6.30 -31.96 -46.12
C ILE A 219 5.43 -30.73 -45.98
N PHE A 220 4.42 -30.77 -45.09
CA PHE A 220 3.59 -29.62 -44.78
C PHE A 220 4.44 -28.45 -44.26
N ASP A 221 5.34 -28.71 -43.32
CA ASP A 221 6.24 -27.70 -42.75
C ASP A 221 7.22 -27.18 -43.81
N ALA A 222 7.84 -28.06 -44.60
CA ALA A 222 8.77 -27.64 -45.66
C ALA A 222 8.09 -26.79 -46.75
N THR A 223 6.80 -27.02 -47.02
CA THR A 223 6.05 -26.25 -48.03
C THR A 223 5.43 -24.98 -47.45
N SER A 224 5.18 -24.91 -46.15
CA SER A 224 4.62 -23.74 -45.46
C SER A 224 5.68 -22.77 -44.88
N GLN A 225 6.96 -23.03 -45.14
CA GLN A 225 8.04 -22.09 -44.82
C GLN A 225 8.06 -20.89 -45.77
N TYR A 226 8.31 -19.71 -45.22
CA TYR A 226 8.62 -18.50 -45.97
C TYR A 226 9.91 -17.86 -45.46
N THR A 227 10.43 -16.94 -46.27
CA THR A 227 11.58 -16.10 -45.92
C THR A 227 11.17 -14.65 -46.07
N LEU A 228 11.39 -13.85 -45.04
CA LEU A 228 11.16 -12.40 -45.07
C LEU A 228 12.35 -11.69 -45.73
N SER A 229 12.20 -10.40 -46.03
CA SER A 229 13.20 -9.55 -46.70
C SER A 229 14.51 -9.43 -45.93
N ASP A 230 14.46 -9.56 -44.60
CA ASP A 230 15.62 -9.59 -43.70
C ASP A 230 16.39 -10.93 -43.73
N GLY A 231 15.88 -11.92 -44.47
CA GLY A 231 16.46 -13.26 -44.59
C GLY A 231 16.06 -14.23 -43.48
N SER A 232 15.25 -13.80 -42.51
CA SER A 232 14.69 -14.69 -41.48
C SER A 232 13.73 -15.70 -42.11
N LYS A 233 13.74 -16.93 -41.59
CA LYS A 233 12.88 -18.01 -42.03
C LYS A 233 11.93 -18.39 -40.90
N SER A 234 10.64 -18.42 -41.21
CA SER A 234 9.62 -18.94 -40.30
C SER A 234 8.70 -19.90 -41.06
N SER A 235 7.81 -20.57 -40.33
CA SER A 235 6.74 -21.39 -40.88
C SER A 235 5.40 -20.99 -40.28
N VAL A 236 4.34 -21.16 -41.06
CA VAL A 236 2.97 -20.88 -40.60
C VAL A 236 2.63 -21.65 -39.32
N ALA A 237 3.16 -22.86 -39.16
CA ALA A 237 2.95 -23.68 -37.97
C ALA A 237 3.62 -23.10 -36.71
N ALA A 238 4.84 -22.56 -36.83
CA ALA A 238 5.57 -21.94 -35.72
C ALA A 238 4.93 -20.61 -35.30
N ASP A 239 4.47 -19.81 -36.27
CA ASP A 239 3.81 -18.54 -35.96
C ASP A 239 2.42 -18.74 -35.37
N ALA A 240 1.67 -19.74 -35.83
CA ALA A 240 0.35 -20.07 -35.32
C ALA A 240 0.36 -20.29 -33.79
N GLU A 241 1.42 -20.93 -33.27
CA GLU A 241 1.58 -21.14 -31.84
C GLU A 241 1.83 -19.82 -31.09
N SER A 242 2.76 -18.99 -31.55
CA SER A 242 3.01 -17.67 -30.94
C SER A 242 1.80 -16.74 -31.03
N ILE A 243 1.12 -16.68 -32.18
CA ILE A 243 -0.09 -15.88 -32.36
C ILE A 243 -1.19 -16.33 -31.40
N SER A 244 -1.34 -17.64 -31.18
CA SER A 244 -2.34 -18.17 -30.24
C SER A 244 -2.09 -17.78 -28.78
N ASN A 245 -0.88 -17.35 -28.45
CA ASN A 245 -0.52 -16.87 -27.11
C ASN A 245 -0.56 -15.33 -27.03
N VAL A 246 -0.13 -14.63 -28.10
CA VAL A 246 -0.02 -13.16 -28.12
C VAL A 246 -1.37 -12.48 -28.40
N ALA A 247 -2.16 -13.00 -29.34
CA ALA A 247 -3.39 -12.32 -29.77
C ALA A 247 -4.40 -12.07 -28.63
N PRO A 248 -4.66 -13.04 -27.73
CA PRO A 248 -5.52 -12.81 -26.56
C PRO A 248 -4.97 -11.76 -25.61
N ALA A 249 -3.66 -11.78 -25.38
CA ALA A 249 -2.99 -10.82 -24.52
C ALA A 249 -3.05 -9.39 -25.08
N VAL A 250 -2.97 -9.22 -26.42
CA VAL A 250 -3.14 -7.92 -27.09
C VAL A 250 -4.58 -7.42 -27.01
N VAL A 251 -5.59 -8.30 -27.12
CA VAL A 251 -7.00 -7.91 -26.92
C VAL A 251 -7.22 -7.43 -25.49
N ASN A 252 -6.70 -8.17 -24.50
CA ASN A 252 -6.83 -7.81 -23.09
C ASN A 252 -6.08 -6.51 -22.75
N LEU A 253 -4.95 -6.23 -23.42
CA LEU A 253 -4.23 -4.95 -23.30
C LEU A 253 -5.12 -3.75 -23.68
N GLY A 254 -5.93 -3.88 -24.73
CA GLY A 254 -6.88 -2.82 -25.13
C GLY A 254 -8.03 -2.60 -24.13
N THR A 255 -8.23 -3.53 -23.21
CA THR A 255 -9.23 -3.44 -22.13
C THR A 255 -8.62 -3.14 -20.76
N MET A 256 -7.30 -2.99 -20.67
CA MET A 256 -6.65 -2.59 -19.41
C MET A 256 -7.14 -1.22 -18.98
N ASP A 257 -7.51 -1.11 -17.71
CA ASP A 257 -7.99 0.11 -17.10
C ASP A 257 -6.90 0.71 -16.21
N PHE A 258 -6.31 1.82 -16.66
CA PHE A 258 -5.32 2.57 -15.87
C PHE A 258 -5.95 3.60 -14.93
N SER A 259 -7.29 3.76 -14.96
CA SER A 259 -8.00 4.67 -14.07
C SER A 259 -8.12 4.15 -12.64
N ASP A 260 -8.16 2.83 -12.43
CA ASP A 260 -7.99 2.21 -11.11
C ASP A 260 -6.50 1.93 -10.85
N THR A 261 -5.71 2.99 -10.71
CA THR A 261 -4.24 2.92 -10.62
C THR A 261 -3.73 1.98 -9.52
N LYS A 262 -4.49 1.76 -8.44
CA LYS A 262 -4.13 0.83 -7.35
C LYS A 262 -4.21 -0.66 -7.72
N ASN A 263 -4.92 -1.03 -8.78
CA ASN A 263 -5.20 -2.42 -9.16
C ASN A 263 -4.92 -2.71 -10.64
N ILE A 264 -3.87 -2.10 -11.21
CA ILE A 264 -3.55 -2.32 -12.63
C ILE A 264 -3.13 -3.78 -12.85
N ASP A 265 -3.88 -4.51 -13.69
CA ASP A 265 -3.56 -5.90 -14.04
C ASP A 265 -2.53 -5.97 -15.17
N VAL A 266 -1.27 -6.26 -14.83
CA VAL A 266 -0.18 -6.43 -15.81
C VAL A 266 -0.12 -7.82 -16.46
N THR A 267 -1.04 -8.73 -16.14
CA THR A 267 -1.08 -10.09 -16.71
C THR A 267 -1.06 -10.11 -18.24
N PRO A 268 -1.80 -9.24 -18.96
CA PRO A 268 -1.74 -9.18 -20.42
C PRO A 268 -0.33 -8.89 -20.95
N LEU A 269 0.43 -7.99 -20.31
CA LEU A 269 1.79 -7.66 -20.72
C LEU A 269 2.75 -8.86 -20.50
N ARG A 270 2.58 -9.58 -19.38
CA ARG A 270 3.34 -10.81 -19.09
C ARG A 270 3.04 -11.94 -20.07
N ASP A 271 1.81 -12.05 -20.54
CA ASP A 271 1.43 -13.07 -21.53
C ASP A 271 1.95 -12.73 -22.94
N ILE A 272 2.03 -11.45 -23.29
CA ILE A 272 2.75 -11.00 -24.50
C ILE A 272 4.22 -11.44 -24.44
N LEU A 273 4.91 -11.23 -23.30
CA LEU A 273 6.31 -11.66 -23.12
C LEU A 273 6.51 -13.15 -23.41
N LYS A 274 5.69 -14.02 -22.78
CA LYS A 274 5.74 -15.47 -23.02
C LYS A 274 5.50 -15.82 -24.48
N GLY A 275 4.64 -15.08 -25.17
CA GLY A 275 4.30 -15.30 -26.57
C GLY A 275 5.43 -14.96 -27.56
N ILE A 276 6.31 -14.01 -27.22
CA ILE A 276 7.39 -13.51 -28.09
C ILE A 276 8.77 -14.12 -27.81
N GLU A 277 8.94 -14.87 -26.72
CA GLU A 277 10.22 -15.47 -26.31
C GLU A 277 10.82 -16.39 -27.38
N ASN A 278 9.99 -17.19 -28.07
CA ASN A 278 10.47 -18.26 -28.95
C ASN A 278 10.24 -18.00 -30.45
N ASN A 279 9.72 -16.84 -30.83
CA ASN A 279 9.45 -16.51 -32.24
C ASN A 279 10.02 -15.13 -32.60
N GLU A 280 11.10 -15.14 -33.36
CA GLU A 280 11.82 -13.93 -33.78
C GLU A 280 10.99 -12.97 -34.64
N THR A 281 10.13 -13.50 -35.51
CA THR A 281 9.29 -12.70 -36.40
C THR A 281 8.19 -12.00 -35.63
N ILE A 282 7.47 -12.73 -34.76
CA ILE A 282 6.44 -12.14 -33.89
C ILE A 282 7.08 -11.16 -32.90
N ARG A 283 8.27 -11.45 -32.39
CA ARG A 283 9.04 -10.52 -31.55
C ARG A 283 9.35 -9.20 -32.26
N ALA A 284 9.77 -9.25 -33.53
CA ALA A 284 10.03 -8.05 -34.32
C ALA A 284 8.76 -7.21 -34.53
N ILE A 285 7.65 -7.87 -34.87
CA ILE A 285 6.34 -7.21 -35.04
C ILE A 285 5.92 -6.52 -33.74
N ILE A 286 5.99 -7.23 -32.61
CA ILE A 286 5.58 -6.67 -31.31
C ILE A 286 6.51 -5.52 -30.88
N ALA A 287 7.81 -5.60 -31.15
CA ALA A 287 8.73 -4.50 -30.88
C ALA A 287 8.35 -3.23 -31.65
N GLU A 288 8.08 -3.34 -32.96
CA GLU A 288 7.67 -2.20 -33.79
C GLU A 288 6.32 -1.63 -33.34
N VAL A 289 5.34 -2.50 -33.04
CA VAL A 289 4.02 -2.09 -32.55
C VAL A 289 4.12 -1.38 -31.20
N LEU A 290 4.90 -1.91 -30.24
CA LEU A 290 5.08 -1.29 -28.93
C LEU A 290 5.87 0.02 -29.00
N SER A 291 6.88 0.11 -29.86
CA SER A 291 7.60 1.35 -30.13
C SER A 291 6.63 2.42 -30.65
N TYR A 292 5.80 2.09 -31.63
CA TYR A 292 4.81 3.02 -32.16
C TYR A 292 3.73 3.39 -31.12
N ALA A 293 3.22 2.40 -30.37
CA ALA A 293 2.20 2.57 -29.34
C ALA A 293 2.68 3.48 -28.21
N SER A 294 3.87 3.23 -27.68
CA SER A 294 4.46 4.06 -26.62
C SER A 294 4.72 5.49 -27.09
N GLY A 295 5.18 5.69 -28.32
CA GLY A 295 5.27 7.01 -28.94
C GLY A 295 3.91 7.72 -29.01
N LYS A 296 2.82 7.00 -29.29
CA LYS A 296 1.45 7.56 -29.25
C LYS A 296 1.02 7.92 -27.82
N TRP A 297 1.22 7.01 -26.86
CA TRP A 297 0.83 7.21 -25.47
C TRP A 297 1.59 8.36 -24.80
N LEU A 298 2.90 8.51 -25.07
CA LEU A 298 3.71 9.66 -24.63
C LEU A 298 3.11 11.00 -25.05
N ASN A 299 2.51 11.04 -26.25
CA ASN A 299 1.89 12.23 -26.84
C ASN A 299 0.38 12.34 -26.54
N GLU A 300 -0.12 11.62 -25.53
CA GLU A 300 -1.54 11.57 -25.14
C GLU A 300 -2.50 11.14 -26.27
N GLN A 301 -1.98 10.38 -27.24
CA GLN A 301 -2.76 9.84 -28.34
C GLN A 301 -3.24 8.43 -28.01
N GLU A 302 -4.42 8.10 -28.52
CA GLU A 302 -4.96 6.75 -28.43
C GLU A 302 -4.26 5.83 -29.43
N PHE A 303 -4.05 4.59 -29.05
CA PHE A 303 -3.62 3.51 -29.93
C PHE A 303 -4.33 2.23 -29.51
N MET A 304 -5.00 1.56 -30.45
CA MET A 304 -5.83 0.37 -30.19
C MET A 304 -6.84 0.53 -29.03
N GLY A 305 -7.50 1.69 -28.93
CA GLY A 305 -8.49 1.95 -27.87
C GLY A 305 -7.90 2.38 -26.53
N LEU A 306 -6.58 2.27 -26.35
CA LEU A 306 -5.89 2.63 -25.11
C LEU A 306 -5.27 4.02 -25.22
N ASN A 307 -5.58 4.88 -24.25
CA ASN A 307 -4.91 6.15 -24.05
C ASN A 307 -4.40 6.23 -22.61
N LEU A 308 -3.18 5.72 -22.41
CA LEU A 308 -2.60 5.52 -21.08
C LEU A 308 -2.57 6.83 -20.26
N LYS A 309 -2.05 7.92 -20.83
CA LYS A 309 -1.95 9.21 -20.16
C LYS A 309 -3.29 9.86 -19.81
N LYS A 310 -4.36 9.63 -20.58
CA LYS A 310 -5.69 10.16 -20.24
C LYS A 310 -6.40 9.38 -19.14
N GLN A 311 -6.00 8.14 -18.91
CA GLN A 311 -6.58 7.29 -17.87
C GLN A 311 -5.89 7.48 -16.53
N LEU A 312 -4.60 7.85 -16.53
CA LEU A 312 -3.87 8.14 -15.30
C LEU A 312 -4.37 9.43 -14.62
N PRO A 313 -4.37 9.48 -13.27
CA PRO A 313 -4.55 10.69 -12.49
C PRO A 313 -3.55 11.79 -12.88
N GLU A 314 -3.98 13.06 -12.81
CA GLU A 314 -3.21 14.20 -13.30
C GLU A 314 -1.89 14.42 -12.55
N ASP A 315 -1.83 14.00 -11.29
CA ASP A 315 -0.65 14.07 -10.42
C ASP A 315 0.45 13.05 -10.75
N ILE A 316 0.13 12.00 -11.53
CA ILE A 316 1.09 10.94 -11.93
C ILE A 316 1.12 10.69 -13.45
N LYS A 317 0.46 11.56 -14.21
CA LYS A 317 0.26 11.41 -15.66
C LYS A 317 1.56 11.22 -16.45
N ASP A 318 2.63 11.86 -16.00
CA ASP A 318 3.93 11.86 -16.67
C ASP A 318 4.94 10.90 -15.99
N ASP A 319 4.54 10.17 -14.97
CA ASP A 319 5.46 9.32 -14.21
C ASP A 319 5.92 8.07 -14.97
N LEU A 320 5.10 7.57 -15.90
CA LEU A 320 5.46 6.47 -16.80
C LEU A 320 6.27 6.91 -18.03
N ASP A 321 6.53 8.20 -18.22
CA ASP A 321 7.24 8.73 -19.39
C ASP A 321 8.62 8.08 -19.59
N PRO A 322 9.48 7.92 -18.57
CA PRO A 322 10.78 7.28 -18.77
C PRO A 322 10.67 5.84 -19.28
N ALA A 323 9.67 5.09 -18.80
CA ALA A 323 9.43 3.72 -19.21
C ALA A 323 8.86 3.65 -20.64
N LEU A 324 7.95 4.57 -20.98
CA LEU A 324 7.39 4.72 -22.31
C LEU A 324 8.43 5.21 -23.33
N GLU A 325 9.34 6.13 -22.96
CA GLU A 325 10.45 6.58 -23.80
C GLU A 325 11.37 5.40 -24.16
N LYS A 326 11.65 4.54 -23.18
CA LYS A 326 12.44 3.34 -23.44
C LYS A 326 11.73 2.33 -24.34
N LEU A 327 10.41 2.13 -24.14
CA LEU A 327 9.62 1.32 -25.06
C LEU A 327 9.56 1.93 -26.47
N ASN A 328 9.55 3.25 -26.60
CA ASN A 328 9.51 3.95 -27.89
C ASN A 328 10.78 3.69 -28.70
N GLU A 329 11.92 3.46 -28.04
CA GLU A 329 13.19 3.10 -28.67
C GLU A 329 13.40 1.58 -28.81
N THR A 330 12.41 0.77 -28.44
CA THR A 330 12.57 -0.68 -28.37
C THR A 330 12.81 -1.31 -29.75
N THR A 331 13.55 -2.41 -29.75
CA THR A 331 13.92 -3.16 -30.96
C THR A 331 13.65 -4.65 -30.78
N LYS A 332 13.70 -5.43 -31.87
CA LYS A 332 13.67 -6.91 -31.80
C LYS A 332 14.61 -7.51 -30.75
N ALA A 333 15.76 -6.88 -30.51
CA ALA A 333 16.76 -7.37 -29.57
C ALA A 333 16.44 -7.02 -28.10
N THR A 334 15.80 -5.87 -27.86
CA THR A 334 15.61 -5.30 -26.51
C THR A 334 14.19 -5.41 -25.99
N VAL A 335 13.20 -5.70 -26.85
CA VAL A 335 11.76 -5.71 -26.50
C VAL A 335 11.40 -6.55 -25.28
N ILE A 336 12.09 -7.66 -25.04
CA ILE A 336 11.84 -8.47 -23.83
C ILE A 336 12.27 -7.71 -22.58
N ASP A 337 13.47 -7.14 -22.58
CA ASP A 337 14.02 -6.42 -21.43
C ASP A 337 13.28 -5.09 -21.20
N ASP A 338 12.94 -4.38 -22.29
CA ASP A 338 12.22 -3.11 -22.23
C ASP A 338 10.77 -3.29 -21.75
N LEU A 339 10.09 -4.36 -22.20
CA LEU A 339 8.74 -4.69 -21.74
C LEU A 339 8.72 -5.20 -20.30
N ASN A 340 9.71 -5.98 -19.86
CA ASN A 340 9.86 -6.34 -18.45
C ASN A 340 10.02 -5.09 -17.58
N MET A 341 10.91 -4.17 -17.99
CA MET A 341 11.06 -2.89 -17.28
C MET A 341 9.74 -2.13 -17.19
N PHE A 342 9.00 -2.02 -18.30
CA PHE A 342 7.70 -1.34 -18.28
C PHE A 342 6.68 -2.01 -17.35
N ILE A 343 6.67 -3.34 -17.27
CA ILE A 343 5.82 -4.09 -16.32
C ILE A 343 6.21 -3.78 -14.88
N ASP A 344 7.50 -3.85 -14.56
CA ASP A 344 8.03 -3.57 -13.22
C ASP A 344 7.64 -2.14 -12.80
N GLU A 345 7.68 -1.18 -13.72
CA GLU A 345 7.27 0.20 -13.43
C GLU A 345 5.77 0.38 -13.21
N ILE A 346 4.92 -0.32 -13.96
CA ILE A 346 3.47 -0.31 -13.69
C ILE A 346 3.17 -0.95 -12.34
N GLU A 347 3.81 -2.07 -12.01
CA GLU A 347 3.61 -2.73 -10.72
C GLU A 347 4.09 -1.86 -9.56
N ALA A 348 5.23 -1.19 -9.72
CA ALA A 348 5.74 -0.27 -8.72
C ALA A 348 4.86 0.98 -8.57
N LEU A 349 4.35 1.55 -9.66
CA LEU A 349 3.34 2.61 -9.66
C LEU A 349 2.07 2.17 -8.92
N SER A 350 1.53 1.00 -9.29
CA SER A 350 0.30 0.47 -8.69
C SER A 350 0.47 0.18 -7.20
N GLY A 351 1.62 -0.39 -6.80
CA GLY A 351 1.97 -0.66 -5.41
C GLY A 351 2.12 0.62 -4.59
N ALA A 352 2.89 1.59 -5.11
CA ALA A 352 3.07 2.89 -4.48
C ALA A 352 1.73 3.62 -4.29
N TYR A 353 0.90 3.67 -5.34
CA TYR A 353 -0.41 4.32 -5.28
C TYR A 353 -1.34 3.63 -4.29
N LYS A 354 -1.35 2.30 -4.26
CA LYS A 354 -2.14 1.52 -3.30
C LYS A 354 -1.75 1.84 -1.86
N SER A 355 -0.46 1.78 -1.52
CA SER A 355 -0.02 2.03 -0.14
C SER A 355 -0.20 3.49 0.29
N VAL A 356 -0.01 4.46 -0.62
CA VAL A 356 -0.34 5.88 -0.33
C VAL A 356 -1.85 6.06 -0.17
N SER A 357 -2.68 5.43 -1.00
CA SER A 357 -4.15 5.44 -0.86
C SER A 357 -4.58 4.88 0.48
N GLU A 358 -4.06 3.71 0.88
CA GLU A 358 -4.34 3.08 2.18
C GLU A 358 -3.91 3.97 3.36
N PHE A 359 -2.82 4.73 3.21
CA PHE A 359 -2.45 5.75 4.20
C PHE A 359 -3.43 6.91 4.24
N THR A 360 -3.91 7.41 3.09
CA THR A 360 -4.90 8.49 3.07
C THR A 360 -6.27 8.05 3.61
N GLU A 361 -6.56 6.75 3.60
CA GLU A 361 -7.77 6.17 4.22
C GLU A 361 -7.72 6.13 5.76
N ASN A 362 -6.61 6.53 6.38
CA ASN A 362 -6.56 6.74 7.83
C ASN A 362 -7.64 7.72 8.29
N ASP A 363 -8.28 7.41 9.41
CA ASP A 363 -9.16 8.33 10.10
C ASP A 363 -8.32 9.30 10.94
N PHE A 364 -8.09 10.50 10.40
CA PHE A 364 -7.32 11.53 11.09
C PHE A 364 -8.13 12.26 12.19
N SER A 365 -9.41 11.94 12.38
CA SER A 365 -10.20 12.54 13.46
C SER A 365 -9.75 12.09 14.86
N ASP A 366 -9.05 10.94 14.94
CA ASP A 366 -8.43 10.43 16.16
C ASP A 366 -6.99 10.00 15.89
N LEU A 367 -6.05 10.91 16.18
CA LEU A 367 -4.61 10.70 15.97
C LEU A 367 -4.05 9.48 16.72
N SER A 368 -4.70 9.02 17.80
CA SER A 368 -4.29 7.81 18.54
C SER A 368 -4.53 6.50 17.78
N LYS A 369 -5.32 6.55 16.69
CA LYS A 369 -5.69 5.38 15.88
C LYS A 369 -4.98 5.30 14.53
N ILE A 370 -4.08 6.23 14.23
CA ILE A 370 -3.36 6.23 12.94
C ILE A 370 -2.68 4.88 12.69
N ASN A 371 -2.87 4.35 11.48
CA ASN A 371 -2.16 3.19 10.96
C ASN A 371 -0.92 3.63 10.19
N VAL A 372 0.25 3.26 10.74
CA VAL A 372 1.57 3.56 10.17
C VAL A 372 2.08 2.46 9.24
N GLU A 373 1.43 1.29 9.21
CA GLU A 373 1.84 0.13 8.41
C GLU A 373 1.92 0.42 6.90
N PRO A 374 0.95 1.12 6.27
CA PRO A 374 1.02 1.42 4.85
C PRO A 374 2.28 2.22 4.46
N MET A 375 2.77 3.12 5.33
CA MET A 375 4.00 3.88 5.07
C MET A 375 5.26 3.01 5.13
N ASN A 376 5.29 2.00 5.99
CA ASN A 376 6.39 1.03 6.03
C ASN A 376 6.43 0.17 4.75
N GLU A 377 5.27 -0.19 4.21
CA GLU A 377 5.19 -0.90 2.94
C GLU A 377 5.74 -0.05 1.78
N VAL A 378 5.39 1.25 1.73
CA VAL A 378 5.93 2.18 0.72
C VAL A 378 7.47 2.19 0.73
N VAL A 379 8.09 2.27 1.91
CA VAL A 379 9.56 2.26 2.03
C VAL A 379 10.15 1.02 1.36
N SER A 380 9.58 -0.17 1.63
CA SER A 380 10.07 -1.42 1.04
C SER A 380 9.96 -1.46 -0.49
N VAL A 381 8.96 -0.80 -1.06
CA VAL A 381 8.76 -0.72 -2.52
C VAL A 381 9.81 0.19 -3.15
N ILE A 382 10.07 1.38 -2.58
CA ILE A 382 10.96 2.39 -3.18
C ILE A 382 12.46 2.15 -2.97
N GLU A 383 12.83 1.31 -2.01
CA GLU A 383 14.23 0.90 -1.82
C GLU A 383 14.75 0.09 -3.01
N ASN A 384 13.85 -0.61 -3.71
CA ASN A 384 14.21 -1.56 -4.76
C ASN A 384 14.25 -0.94 -6.17
N THR A 385 13.59 0.21 -6.42
CA THR A 385 13.57 0.82 -7.75
C THR A 385 13.68 2.35 -7.72
N VAL A 386 14.51 2.92 -8.60
CA VAL A 386 14.73 4.37 -8.71
C VAL A 386 13.48 5.09 -9.20
N ILE A 387 12.67 4.44 -10.03
CA ILE A 387 11.47 5.06 -10.59
C ILE A 387 10.32 5.04 -9.57
N ALA A 388 10.13 3.96 -8.79
CA ALA A 388 9.18 3.99 -7.67
C ALA A 388 9.51 5.10 -6.67
N ARG A 389 10.81 5.29 -6.40
CA ARG A 389 11.28 6.39 -5.55
C ARG A 389 10.86 7.75 -6.09
N LYS A 390 11.04 8.00 -7.39
CA LYS A 390 10.62 9.24 -8.05
C LYS A 390 9.10 9.43 -8.00
N ILE A 391 8.32 8.38 -8.28
CA ILE A 391 6.85 8.39 -8.24
C ILE A 391 6.37 8.74 -6.83
N VAL A 392 6.85 8.03 -5.82
CA VAL A 392 6.47 8.27 -4.42
C VAL A 392 6.88 9.67 -3.98
N ALA A 393 8.06 10.14 -4.39
CA ALA A 393 8.47 11.52 -4.10
C ALA A 393 7.48 12.54 -4.66
N ASN A 394 7.07 12.39 -5.92
CA ASN A 394 6.08 13.26 -6.58
C ASN A 394 4.70 13.20 -5.89
N LEU A 395 4.24 11.99 -5.53
CA LEU A 395 2.99 11.77 -4.82
C LEU A 395 3.00 12.43 -3.44
N LEU A 396 4.05 12.23 -2.66
CA LEU A 396 4.17 12.82 -1.31
C LEU A 396 4.34 14.34 -1.37
N ALA A 397 5.11 14.87 -2.33
CA ALA A 397 5.23 16.30 -2.55
C ALA A 397 3.88 16.93 -2.90
N SER A 398 3.14 16.29 -3.81
CA SER A 398 1.79 16.72 -4.21
C SER A 398 0.79 16.64 -3.06
N ALA A 399 0.84 15.57 -2.27
CA ALA A 399 0.00 15.40 -1.08
C ALA A 399 0.27 16.52 -0.06
N GLY A 400 1.54 16.73 0.30
CA GLY A 400 1.96 17.79 1.22
C GLY A 400 1.50 19.17 0.75
N GLN A 401 1.74 19.52 -0.52
CA GLN A 401 1.31 20.81 -1.06
C GLN A 401 -0.23 20.96 -1.05
N LYS A 402 -0.98 19.95 -1.48
CA LYS A 402 -2.45 20.03 -1.49
C LYS A 402 -3.01 20.16 -0.07
N TRP A 403 -2.47 19.43 0.90
CA TRP A 403 -2.91 19.52 2.30
C TRP A 403 -2.56 20.86 2.95
N ILE A 404 -1.41 21.47 2.65
CA ILE A 404 -1.10 22.86 3.09
C ILE A 404 -2.10 23.87 2.50
N GLU A 405 -2.54 23.64 1.26
CA GLU A 405 -3.53 24.49 0.59
C GLU A 405 -4.98 24.20 1.02
N GLY A 406 -5.22 23.27 1.95
CA GLY A 406 -6.56 22.84 2.37
C GLY A 406 -7.36 22.18 1.24
N LYS A 407 -6.67 21.50 0.31
CA LYS A 407 -7.27 20.81 -0.84
C LYS A 407 -7.21 19.30 -0.66
N PRO A 408 -8.22 18.57 -1.16
CA PRO A 408 -8.19 17.11 -1.11
C PRO A 408 -7.09 16.53 -2.01
N PHE A 409 -6.48 15.45 -1.54
CA PHE A 409 -5.56 14.60 -2.30
C PHE A 409 -6.08 13.16 -2.24
N MET A 410 -6.15 12.48 -3.39
CA MET A 410 -6.78 11.15 -3.53
C MET A 410 -8.19 11.07 -2.91
N GLY A 411 -8.97 12.16 -2.99
CA GLY A 411 -10.32 12.23 -2.42
C GLY A 411 -10.37 12.45 -0.91
N VAL A 412 -9.22 12.61 -0.26
CA VAL A 412 -9.07 12.80 1.19
C VAL A 412 -8.64 14.24 1.48
N ASP A 413 -9.46 14.92 2.28
CA ASP A 413 -9.16 16.23 2.85
C ASP A 413 -8.81 16.03 4.33
N ILE A 414 -7.52 15.89 4.64
CA ILE A 414 -7.07 15.64 6.03
C ILE A 414 -7.44 16.81 6.93
N GLU A 415 -7.31 18.05 6.45
CA GLU A 415 -7.63 19.23 7.25
C GLU A 415 -9.12 19.30 7.60
N ALA A 416 -10.00 18.82 6.71
CA ALA A 416 -11.43 18.68 7.02
C ALA A 416 -11.76 17.53 7.98
N GLN A 417 -10.91 16.50 8.09
CA GLN A 417 -11.11 15.39 9.03
C GLN A 417 -10.63 15.70 10.45
N LEU A 418 -9.61 16.57 10.57
CA LEU A 418 -9.11 16.99 11.88
C LEU A 418 -10.16 17.81 12.63
N PRO A 419 -10.29 17.61 13.96
CA PRO A 419 -11.03 18.54 14.82
C PRO A 419 -10.58 19.98 14.57
N ASP A 420 -11.48 20.96 14.66
CA ASP A 420 -11.16 22.38 14.46
C ASP A 420 -9.96 22.83 15.32
N ASP A 421 -9.83 22.24 16.51
CA ASP A 421 -8.78 22.52 17.48
C ASP A 421 -7.41 21.94 17.09
N LEU A 422 -7.36 21.01 16.14
CA LEU A 422 -6.12 20.41 15.62
C LEU A 422 -5.77 20.88 14.20
N LYS A 423 -6.55 21.80 13.62
CA LYS A 423 -6.23 22.35 12.29
C LYS A 423 -4.91 23.11 12.29
N GLY A 424 -4.08 22.84 11.29
CA GLY A 424 -2.74 23.41 11.13
C GLY A 424 -1.65 22.79 12.00
N VAL A 425 -1.99 21.92 12.96
CA VAL A 425 -1.01 21.25 13.85
C VAL A 425 -0.05 20.36 13.06
N LEU A 426 -0.53 19.73 11.98
CA LEU A 426 0.28 18.87 11.11
C LEU A 426 1.03 19.63 10.00
N ASN A 427 0.96 20.97 9.95
CA ASN A 427 1.64 21.76 8.91
C ASN A 427 3.15 21.48 8.81
N PRO A 428 3.91 21.31 9.91
CA PRO A 428 5.32 20.94 9.81
C PRO A 428 5.54 19.61 9.09
N ALA A 429 4.64 18.64 9.28
CA ALA A 429 4.69 17.36 8.57
C ALA A 429 4.35 17.54 7.09
N TYR A 430 3.34 18.35 6.77
CA TYR A 430 2.98 18.63 5.38
C TYR A 430 4.07 19.41 4.64
N ASP A 431 4.74 20.36 5.30
CA ASP A 431 5.88 21.11 4.76
C ASP A 431 7.06 20.18 4.46
N MET A 432 7.35 19.23 5.36
CA MET A 432 8.33 18.18 5.11
C MET A 432 7.96 17.37 3.86
N LEU A 433 6.68 16.97 3.72
CA LEU A 433 6.23 16.21 2.56
C LEU A 433 6.28 17.02 1.27
N SER A 434 5.86 18.29 1.28
CA SER A 434 5.84 19.17 0.10
C SER A 434 7.22 19.40 -0.53
N SER A 435 8.28 19.30 0.27
CA SER A 435 9.65 19.44 -0.18
C SER A 435 10.30 18.11 -0.60
N THR A 436 9.53 17.02 -0.69
CA THR A 436 10.05 15.67 -1.00
C THR A 436 10.55 15.59 -2.43
N ASP A 437 11.71 14.98 -2.61
CA ASP A 437 12.32 14.70 -3.91
C ASP A 437 12.91 13.28 -3.96
N ASN A 438 13.43 12.90 -5.12
CA ASN A 438 13.98 11.57 -5.35
C ASN A 438 15.20 11.24 -4.46
N ASP A 439 15.93 12.25 -3.97
CA ASP A 439 17.14 12.05 -3.18
C ASP A 439 16.84 11.91 -1.69
N ASN A 440 15.75 12.52 -1.20
CA ASN A 440 15.39 12.57 0.22
C ASN A 440 14.12 11.80 0.60
N VAL A 441 13.37 11.23 -0.34
CA VAL A 441 12.08 10.57 -0.05
C VAL A 441 12.15 9.42 0.95
N ILE A 442 13.22 8.62 0.94
CA ILE A 442 13.40 7.53 1.91
C ILE A 442 13.56 8.11 3.32
N ASP A 443 14.43 9.10 3.48
CA ASP A 443 14.69 9.74 4.78
C ASP A 443 13.42 10.44 5.31
N LYS A 444 12.66 11.07 4.42
CA LYS A 444 11.39 11.72 4.77
C LYS A 444 10.29 10.74 5.13
N LEU A 445 10.20 9.60 4.44
CA LEU A 445 9.27 8.54 4.82
C LEU A 445 9.63 7.94 6.17
N HIS A 446 10.90 7.68 6.45
CA HIS A 446 11.32 7.26 7.79
C HIS A 446 10.96 8.30 8.86
N SER A 447 11.18 9.59 8.56
CA SER A 447 10.85 10.69 9.47
C SER A 447 9.34 10.82 9.69
N LEU A 448 8.53 10.60 8.64
CA LEU A 448 7.07 10.57 8.72
C LEU A 448 6.58 9.36 9.53
N THR A 449 7.07 8.16 9.25
CA THR A 449 6.70 6.95 10.00
C THR A 449 7.04 7.11 11.48
N ALA A 450 8.25 7.60 11.80
CA ALA A 450 8.66 7.87 13.17
C ALA A 450 7.73 8.90 13.83
N LEU A 451 7.45 10.01 13.13
CA LEU A 451 6.55 11.05 13.62
C LEU A 451 5.16 10.49 13.94
N LEU A 452 4.56 9.72 13.03
CA LEU A 452 3.22 9.19 13.21
C LEU A 452 3.18 8.17 14.34
N ALA A 453 4.24 7.37 14.53
CA ALA A 453 4.34 6.44 15.65
C ALA A 453 4.44 7.18 16.99
N ASP A 454 5.29 8.21 17.06
CA ASP A 454 5.44 9.04 18.26
C ASP A 454 4.12 9.77 18.60
N VAL A 455 3.51 10.44 17.62
CA VAL A 455 2.24 11.16 17.78
C VAL A 455 1.13 10.20 18.22
N LYS A 456 1.08 8.99 17.65
CA LYS A 456 0.10 7.97 18.05
C LYS A 456 0.27 7.56 19.52
N ALA A 457 1.50 7.31 19.96
CA ALA A 457 1.79 6.94 21.35
C ALA A 457 1.37 8.05 22.32
N ILE A 458 1.84 9.27 22.05
CA ILE A 458 1.54 10.47 22.86
C ILE A 458 0.03 10.73 22.92
N MET A 459 -0.66 10.71 21.77
CA MET A 459 -2.11 10.91 21.73
C MET A 459 -2.87 9.77 22.41
N GLY A 460 -2.31 8.56 22.42
CA GLY A 460 -2.82 7.43 23.21
C GLY A 460 -2.84 7.74 24.71
N GLU A 461 -1.71 8.22 25.25
CA GLU A 461 -1.60 8.59 26.67
C GLU A 461 -2.47 9.82 27.01
N ILE A 462 -2.54 10.83 26.13
CA ILE A 462 -3.45 11.98 26.30
C ILE A 462 -4.91 11.50 26.32
N ASN A 463 -5.30 10.56 25.46
CA ASN A 463 -6.64 9.99 25.46
C ASN A 463 -6.92 9.20 26.75
N VAL A 464 -5.93 8.48 27.29
CA VAL A 464 -6.06 7.80 28.59
C VAL A 464 -6.27 8.80 29.71
N PHE A 465 -5.54 9.92 29.72
CA PHE A 465 -5.73 10.99 30.70
C PHE A 465 -7.11 11.66 30.58
N THR A 466 -7.49 12.04 29.37
CA THR A 466 -8.72 12.80 29.10
C THR A 466 -10.00 11.97 29.23
N ALA A 467 -9.90 10.64 29.16
CA ALA A 467 -11.02 9.73 29.41
C ALA A 467 -11.35 9.52 30.90
N GLN A 468 -10.51 10.02 31.82
CA GLN A 468 -10.75 9.89 33.25
C GLN A 468 -11.88 10.81 33.71
N ASP A 469 -12.60 10.40 34.75
CA ASP A 469 -13.69 11.18 35.33
C ASP A 469 -13.16 12.06 36.47
N PHE A 470 -13.09 13.37 36.22
CA PHE A 470 -12.68 14.37 37.22
C PHE A 470 -13.83 14.80 38.14
N GLY A 471 -15.00 14.18 38.00
CA GLY A 471 -16.23 14.47 38.73
C GLY A 471 -16.17 14.23 40.24
N GLU A 472 -17.15 14.81 40.93
CA GLU A 472 -17.32 14.64 42.37
C GLU A 472 -17.53 13.15 42.72
N GLY A 473 -16.61 12.60 43.53
CA GLY A 473 -16.61 11.18 43.92
C GLY A 473 -15.67 10.28 43.11
N HIS A 474 -15.18 10.75 41.96
CA HIS A 474 -14.22 10.04 41.10
C HIS A 474 -12.85 10.73 41.03
N LEU A 475 -12.74 12.00 41.44
CA LEU A 475 -11.47 12.74 41.50
C LEU A 475 -10.36 12.00 42.27
N GLN A 476 -10.70 11.21 43.29
CA GLN A 476 -9.71 10.41 44.04
C GLN A 476 -9.10 9.25 43.21
N ASP A 477 -9.75 8.84 42.13
CA ASP A 477 -9.31 7.73 41.28
C ASP A 477 -8.54 8.23 40.04
N VAL A 478 -8.39 9.55 39.89
CA VAL A 478 -7.62 10.16 38.81
C VAL A 478 -6.13 9.86 38.97
N ASP A 479 -5.49 9.48 37.87
CA ASP A 479 -4.09 9.12 37.74
C ASP A 479 -3.38 10.04 36.74
N ALA A 480 -2.34 10.73 37.20
CA ALA A 480 -1.52 11.61 36.39
C ALA A 480 -0.39 10.89 35.64
N THR A 481 -0.19 9.59 35.87
CA THR A 481 0.85 8.78 35.21
C THR A 481 0.86 8.90 33.69
N PRO A 482 -0.28 8.94 32.97
CA PRO A 482 -0.26 9.15 31.52
C PRO A 482 0.38 10.46 31.08
N LEU A 483 0.28 11.54 31.87
CA LEU A 483 0.95 12.81 31.56
C LEU A 483 2.48 12.69 31.68
N ASN A 484 2.97 11.93 32.65
CA ASN A 484 4.41 11.64 32.77
C ASN A 484 4.90 10.81 31.58
N HIS A 485 4.13 9.82 31.13
CA HIS A 485 4.45 9.07 29.91
C HIS A 485 4.47 9.97 28.67
N VAL A 486 3.55 10.94 28.57
CA VAL A 486 3.59 11.95 27.49
C VAL A 486 4.90 12.73 27.52
N ALA A 487 5.34 13.18 28.70
CA ALA A 487 6.61 13.90 28.85
C ALA A 487 7.81 13.02 28.44
N ASP A 488 7.85 11.77 28.90
CA ASP A 488 8.88 10.78 28.54
C ASP A 488 8.89 10.49 27.02
N ASP A 489 7.72 10.33 26.40
CA ASP A 489 7.58 10.05 24.97
C ASP A 489 8.01 11.25 24.11
N ILE A 490 7.76 12.49 24.57
CA ILE A 490 8.28 13.70 23.90
C ILE A 490 9.81 13.78 23.99
N GLU A 491 10.39 13.41 25.13
CA GLU A 491 11.84 13.44 25.34
C GLU A 491 12.56 12.34 24.53
N ASN A 492 11.92 11.17 24.40
CA ASN A 492 12.44 10.02 23.67
C ASN A 492 11.95 9.92 22.22
N ALA A 493 11.27 10.95 21.71
CA ALA A 493 10.70 10.96 20.37
C ALA A 493 11.74 10.66 19.29
N SER A 494 11.39 9.77 18.37
CA SER A 494 12.25 9.35 17.28
C SER A 494 12.31 10.38 16.14
N SER A 495 11.27 11.21 15.99
CA SER A 495 11.22 12.27 14.99
C SER A 495 11.47 13.66 15.56
N ALA A 496 12.32 14.43 14.87
CA ALA A 496 12.57 15.83 15.20
C ALA A 496 11.31 16.72 15.05
N LEU A 497 10.29 16.25 14.31
CA LEU A 497 9.02 16.95 14.13
C LEU A 497 8.01 16.68 15.25
N THR A 498 8.22 15.64 16.07
CA THR A 498 7.28 15.26 17.13
C THR A 498 7.13 16.38 18.14
N ARG A 499 8.24 16.91 18.65
CA ARG A 499 8.23 17.96 19.67
C ARG A 499 7.51 19.23 19.21
N PRO A 500 7.80 19.85 18.05
CA PRO A 500 7.04 20.99 17.54
C PRO A 500 5.52 20.75 17.45
N ILE A 501 5.13 19.59 16.93
CA ILE A 501 3.71 19.24 16.73
C ILE A 501 3.01 19.04 18.07
N VAL A 502 3.62 18.29 18.98
CA VAL A 502 3.05 17.99 20.29
C VAL A 502 3.01 19.24 21.18
N THR A 503 4.03 20.11 21.11
CA THR A 503 4.00 21.42 21.78
C THR A 503 2.76 22.22 21.37
N GLU A 504 2.43 22.29 20.08
CA GLU A 504 1.23 23.01 19.63
C GLU A 504 -0.07 22.34 20.12
N ILE A 505 -0.15 21.00 20.16
CA ILE A 505 -1.30 20.27 20.71
C ILE A 505 -1.49 20.62 22.19
N ILE A 506 -0.42 20.53 22.98
CA ILE A 506 -0.42 20.74 24.42
C ILE A 506 -0.73 22.20 24.76
N LYS A 507 -0.16 23.13 23.99
CA LYS A 507 -0.47 24.55 24.09
C LYS A 507 -1.96 24.83 23.92
N ARG A 508 -2.56 24.29 22.85
CA ARG A 508 -4.00 24.43 22.59
C ARG A 508 -4.86 23.77 23.65
N ALA A 509 -4.44 22.64 24.20
CA ALA A 509 -5.10 22.00 25.33
C ALA A 509 -5.16 22.95 26.53
N GLY A 510 -4.02 23.57 26.88
CA GLY A 510 -3.92 24.57 27.94
C GLY A 510 -4.85 25.76 27.73
N GLU A 511 -4.81 26.37 26.55
CA GLU A 511 -5.68 27.50 26.18
C GLU A 511 -7.18 27.14 26.28
N LYS A 512 -7.56 25.95 25.81
CA LYS A 512 -8.94 25.48 25.82
C LYS A 512 -9.45 25.19 27.22
N TRP A 513 -8.69 24.43 28.00
CA TRP A 513 -9.07 24.10 29.38
C TRP A 513 -9.14 25.35 30.26
N LEU A 514 -8.22 26.31 30.09
CA LEU A 514 -8.26 27.58 30.81
C LEU A 514 -9.54 28.39 30.52
N LEU A 515 -10.00 28.35 29.26
CA LEU A 515 -11.22 29.01 28.78
C LEU A 515 -12.50 28.19 29.01
N TRP A 516 -12.46 27.14 29.83
CA TRP A 516 -13.62 26.27 30.13
C TRP A 516 -14.21 25.59 28.90
N ASN A 517 -13.39 25.39 27.87
CA ASN A 517 -13.78 24.67 26.67
C ASN A 517 -13.33 23.21 26.77
N GLU A 518 -14.04 22.37 26.04
CA GLU A 518 -13.68 20.98 25.85
C GLU A 518 -12.50 20.88 24.88
N PHE A 519 -11.54 20.00 25.20
CA PHE A 519 -10.47 19.59 24.30
C PHE A 519 -10.33 18.07 24.38
N LEU A 520 -10.41 17.39 23.24
CA LEU A 520 -10.37 15.92 23.13
C LEU A 520 -11.34 15.19 24.08
N GLY A 521 -12.56 15.70 24.26
CA GLY A 521 -13.56 15.07 25.14
C GLY A 521 -13.51 15.53 26.61
N LEU A 522 -12.44 16.21 27.02
CA LEU A 522 -12.27 16.67 28.40
C LEU A 522 -12.53 18.17 28.52
N ASN A 523 -13.49 18.53 29.37
CA ASN A 523 -13.62 19.87 29.91
C ASN A 523 -13.14 19.87 31.37
N LEU A 524 -11.82 19.96 31.55
CA LEU A 524 -11.15 19.73 32.83
C LEU A 524 -11.79 20.56 33.96
N LYS A 525 -11.97 21.88 33.74
CA LYS A 525 -12.55 22.79 34.75
C LYS A 525 -14.03 22.53 35.04
N GLN A 526 -14.84 22.11 34.05
CA GLN A 526 -16.25 21.83 34.30
C GLN A 526 -16.48 20.52 35.05
N GLN A 527 -15.63 19.51 34.80
CA GLN A 527 -15.72 18.22 35.47
C GLN A 527 -15.27 18.29 36.93
N LEU A 528 -14.29 19.14 37.25
CA LEU A 528 -13.85 19.35 38.62
C LEU A 528 -15.01 19.81 39.54
N PRO A 529 -15.03 19.36 40.81
CA PRO A 529 -15.98 19.86 41.80
C PRO A 529 -15.86 21.39 41.92
N LEU A 530 -16.97 22.05 42.28
CA LEU A 530 -17.09 23.51 42.21
C LEU A 530 -15.96 24.22 42.95
N GLU A 531 -15.53 23.68 44.09
CA GLU A 531 -14.46 24.21 44.92
C GLU A 531 -13.07 24.16 44.26
N TYR A 532 -12.85 23.22 43.33
CA TYR A 532 -11.52 22.94 42.75
C TYR A 532 -11.34 23.45 41.32
N ARG A 533 -12.35 24.12 40.74
CA ARG A 533 -12.37 24.44 39.31
C ARG A 533 -11.27 25.40 38.86
N GLU A 534 -10.89 26.33 39.72
CA GLU A 534 -9.83 27.32 39.42
C GLU A 534 -8.45 26.83 39.88
N THR A 535 -8.40 25.68 40.53
CA THR A 535 -7.19 25.24 41.22
C THR A 535 -6.08 24.82 40.27
N LEU A 536 -6.43 24.36 39.06
CA LEU A 536 -5.45 24.03 38.02
C LEU A 536 -5.07 25.23 37.13
N ASP A 537 -5.69 26.41 37.30
CA ASP A 537 -5.45 27.57 36.43
C ASP A 537 -3.98 27.98 36.30
N PRO A 538 -3.17 28.01 37.38
CA PRO A 538 -1.74 28.30 37.27
C PRO A 538 -0.99 27.34 36.33
N ALA A 539 -1.26 26.03 36.45
CA ALA A 539 -0.64 25.02 35.59
C ALA A 539 -1.14 25.12 34.15
N LEU A 540 -2.42 25.42 33.94
CA LEU A 540 -3.01 25.61 32.61
C LEU A 540 -2.49 26.88 31.92
N VAL A 541 -2.20 27.95 32.65
CA VAL A 541 -1.54 29.15 32.11
C VAL A 541 -0.13 28.82 31.61
N ILE A 542 0.65 28.09 32.41
CA ILE A 542 1.99 27.62 32.00
C ILE A 542 1.88 26.76 30.73
N LEU A 543 0.93 25.83 30.70
CA LEU A 543 0.69 24.97 29.54
C LEU A 543 0.27 25.77 28.29
N ALA A 544 -0.59 26.78 28.44
CA ALA A 544 -1.05 27.63 27.35
C ALA A 544 0.06 28.52 26.75
N ASP A 545 1.11 28.80 27.53
CA ASP A 545 2.29 29.56 27.10
C ASP A 545 3.50 28.66 26.79
N THR A 546 3.30 27.34 26.73
CA THR A 546 4.38 26.37 26.53
C THR A 546 5.12 26.55 25.19
N THR A 547 6.38 26.12 25.17
CA THR A 547 7.28 26.20 24.02
C THR A 547 7.96 24.86 23.76
N GLU A 548 8.62 24.70 22.62
CA GLU A 548 9.38 23.47 22.31
C GLU A 548 10.49 23.17 23.35
N GLU A 549 11.02 24.21 24.00
CA GLU A 549 12.06 24.06 25.02
C GLU A 549 11.47 23.65 26.38
N THR A 550 10.25 24.09 26.70
CA THR A 550 9.64 23.94 28.04
C THR A 550 8.56 22.88 28.13
N VAL A 551 8.05 22.36 27.00
CA VAL A 551 6.88 21.45 26.96
C VAL A 551 6.97 20.24 27.88
N VAL A 552 8.15 19.62 28.01
CA VAL A 552 8.35 18.46 28.88
C VAL A 552 8.19 18.86 30.36
N ASP A 553 8.85 19.94 30.76
CA ASP A 553 8.76 20.47 32.13
C ASP A 553 7.33 20.95 32.44
N ASP A 554 6.67 21.59 31.48
CA ASP A 554 5.32 22.13 31.65
C ASP A 554 4.26 21.03 31.80
N ILE A 555 4.42 19.90 31.09
CA ILE A 555 3.55 18.72 31.24
C ILE A 555 3.80 18.04 32.58
N ASN A 556 5.05 17.89 33.00
CA ASN A 556 5.38 17.35 34.33
C ASN A 556 4.82 18.25 35.44
N ASN A 557 4.90 19.58 35.29
CA ASN A 557 4.28 20.53 36.22
C ASN A 557 2.75 20.33 36.30
N LEU A 558 2.08 20.06 35.18
CA LEU A 558 0.65 19.72 35.18
C LEU A 558 0.38 18.37 35.86
N ALA A 559 1.21 17.35 35.61
CA ALA A 559 1.07 16.03 36.21
C ALA A 559 1.23 16.09 37.74
N ASP A 560 2.20 16.86 38.23
CA ASP A 560 2.41 17.13 39.65
C ASP A 560 1.22 17.89 40.24
N ALA A 561 0.72 18.91 39.55
CA ALA A 561 -0.44 19.69 39.96
C ALA A 561 -1.71 18.83 40.10
N VAL A 562 -1.96 17.93 39.14
CA VAL A 562 -3.06 16.96 39.19
C VAL A 562 -2.85 15.98 40.34
N SER A 563 -1.64 15.44 40.51
CA SER A 563 -1.33 14.51 41.60
C SER A 563 -1.53 15.14 42.98
N SER A 564 -1.09 16.39 43.16
CA SER A 564 -1.34 17.17 44.38
C SER A 564 -2.84 17.37 44.59
N LEU A 565 -3.59 17.77 43.55
CA LEU A 565 -5.04 17.95 43.64
C LEU A 565 -5.75 16.67 44.12
N VAL A 566 -5.42 15.55 43.51
CA VAL A 566 -5.98 14.23 43.84
C VAL A 566 -5.64 13.83 45.28
N ASN A 567 -4.38 13.97 45.69
CA ASN A 567 -3.94 13.59 47.03
C ASN A 567 -4.52 14.51 48.12
N THR A 568 -4.61 15.82 47.88
CA THR A 568 -5.26 16.73 48.81
C THR A 568 -6.77 16.48 48.88
N TYR A 569 -7.43 16.16 47.77
CA TYR A 569 -8.84 15.74 47.77
C TYR A 569 -9.06 14.45 48.55
N LYS A 570 -8.18 13.44 48.39
CA LYS A 570 -8.20 12.21 49.19
C LYS A 570 -8.07 12.52 50.67
N PHE A 571 -7.13 13.38 51.06
CA PHE A 571 -6.96 13.81 52.44
C PHE A 571 -8.21 14.51 52.98
N ALA A 572 -8.77 15.48 52.25
CA ALA A 572 -9.99 16.19 52.64
C ALA A 572 -11.16 15.21 52.87
N ARG A 573 -11.37 14.25 51.96
CA ARG A 573 -12.39 13.19 52.11
C ARG A 573 -12.12 12.26 53.28
N GLN A 574 -10.87 11.84 53.48
CA GLN A 574 -10.46 11.00 54.60
C GLN A 574 -10.80 11.67 55.93
N ILE A 575 -10.50 12.95 56.07
CA ILE A 575 -10.78 13.68 57.30
C ILE A 575 -12.29 13.95 57.46
N ALA A 576 -12.99 14.34 56.39
CA ALA A 576 -14.45 14.57 56.43
C ALA A 576 -15.25 13.32 56.79
N SER A 577 -14.74 12.11 56.49
CA SER A 577 -15.37 10.83 56.86
C SER A 577 -15.28 10.51 58.36
N GLY A 578 -14.38 11.16 59.11
CA GLY A 578 -14.22 10.99 60.56
C GLY A 578 -13.73 9.60 61.02
N ASP A 579 -13.34 8.72 60.10
CA ASP A 579 -13.09 7.28 60.37
C ASP A 579 -11.66 6.84 59.98
N THR A 580 -10.66 7.72 60.17
CA THR A 580 -9.29 7.51 59.69
C THR A 580 -8.22 7.65 60.78
N ASP A 581 -7.25 6.72 60.77
CA ASP A 581 -6.02 6.77 61.56
C ASP A 581 -5.15 7.94 61.07
N ILE A 582 -4.71 8.80 62.00
CA ILE A 582 -3.81 9.94 61.78
C ILE A 582 -2.61 9.57 60.91
N ASN A 583 -2.06 8.36 61.08
CA ASN A 583 -0.90 7.90 60.30
C ASN A 583 -1.22 7.73 58.80
N THR A 584 -2.47 7.37 58.46
CA THR A 584 -2.88 7.18 57.05
C THR A 584 -3.15 8.53 56.38
N SER A 585 -3.73 9.47 57.11
CA SER A 585 -3.97 10.84 56.64
C SER A 585 -2.65 11.60 56.44
N SER A 586 -1.70 11.44 57.36
CA SER A 586 -0.36 12.03 57.22
C SER A 586 0.38 11.49 56.00
N ALA A 587 0.37 10.17 55.77
CA ALA A 587 0.99 9.59 54.58
C ALA A 587 0.36 10.13 53.27
N THR A 588 -0.96 10.33 53.25
CA THR A 588 -1.68 10.86 52.08
C THR A 588 -1.31 12.33 51.83
N LEU A 589 -1.21 13.14 52.88
CA LEU A 589 -0.81 14.54 52.78
C LEU A 589 0.69 14.69 52.45
N SER A 590 1.53 13.83 53.01
CA SER A 590 2.95 13.76 52.67
C SER A 590 3.15 13.45 51.19
N ALA A 591 2.35 12.54 50.63
CA ALA A 591 2.35 12.28 49.19
C ALA A 591 1.88 13.50 48.36
N ALA A 592 0.97 14.33 48.88
CA ALA A 592 0.58 15.59 48.23
C ALA A 592 1.70 16.66 48.29
N PHE A 593 2.46 16.69 49.39
CA PHE A 593 3.59 17.61 49.57
C PHE A 593 4.83 17.15 48.80
N ALA A 594 4.99 15.84 48.60
CA ALA A 594 6.11 15.26 47.88
C ALA A 594 6.16 15.65 46.39
N THR A 595 5.06 16.18 45.85
CA THR A 595 4.97 16.68 44.47
C THR A 595 5.04 18.22 44.39
N VAL A 596 5.29 18.91 45.51
CA VAL A 596 5.38 20.38 45.55
C VAL A 596 6.72 20.87 45.02
N SER A 597 6.68 21.75 44.04
CA SER A 597 7.81 22.42 43.39
C SER A 597 7.61 23.93 43.41
N ALA A 598 8.67 24.70 43.16
CA ALA A 598 8.57 26.16 43.05
C ALA A 598 7.54 26.61 42.01
N ASN A 599 7.26 25.77 41.00
CA ASN A 599 6.31 26.06 39.92
C ASN A 599 4.86 25.80 40.32
N ASN A 600 4.60 25.00 41.37
CA ASN A 600 3.23 24.60 41.75
C ASN A 600 2.87 24.94 43.22
N VAL A 601 3.73 25.60 44.00
CA VAL A 601 3.44 26.01 45.40
C VAL A 601 2.16 26.82 45.53
N GLU A 602 1.95 27.84 44.68
CA GLU A 602 0.71 28.64 44.68
C GLU A 602 -0.52 27.77 44.43
N LEU A 603 -0.38 26.78 43.55
CA LEU A 603 -1.42 25.83 43.19
C LEU A 603 -1.74 24.88 44.34
N VAL A 604 -0.74 24.21 44.92
CA VAL A 604 -0.94 23.30 46.07
C VAL A 604 -1.45 24.05 47.29
N SER A 605 -0.98 25.28 47.50
CA SER A 605 -1.50 26.16 48.54
C SER A 605 -2.97 26.50 48.33
N GLY A 606 -3.42 26.70 47.10
CA GLY A 606 -4.83 26.92 46.78
C GLY A 606 -5.69 25.68 47.04
N ILE A 607 -5.20 24.48 46.69
CA ILE A 607 -5.91 23.21 46.98
C ILE A 607 -6.05 23.00 48.49
N VAL A 608 -4.95 23.21 49.22
CA VAL A 608 -4.90 23.04 50.67
C VAL A 608 -5.78 24.08 51.38
N ASP A 609 -5.77 25.34 50.93
CA ASP A 609 -6.66 26.38 51.45
C ASP A 609 -8.14 25.99 51.30
N GLN A 610 -8.50 25.44 50.14
CA GLN A 610 -9.85 24.99 49.88
C GLN A 610 -10.25 23.78 50.74
N ALA A 611 -9.35 22.81 50.92
CA ALA A 611 -9.59 21.69 51.84
C ALA A 611 -9.78 22.19 53.29
N VAL A 612 -8.94 23.11 53.77
CA VAL A 612 -9.08 23.68 55.12
C VAL A 612 -10.40 24.40 55.31
N LYS A 613 -10.88 25.15 54.30
CA LYS A 613 -12.20 25.82 54.32
C LYS A 613 -13.37 24.85 54.48
N GLU A 614 -13.25 23.63 53.96
CA GLU A 614 -14.28 22.59 54.14
C GLU A 614 -14.25 21.95 55.53
N MET A 615 -13.14 22.09 56.25
CA MET A 615 -12.87 21.41 57.52
C MET A 615 -13.04 22.32 58.74
N VAL A 616 -12.98 23.64 58.55
CA VAL A 616 -13.00 24.66 59.59
C VAL A 616 -14.20 25.59 59.39
N ASP A 617 -15.17 25.56 60.31
CA ASP A 617 -16.39 26.40 60.25
C ASP A 617 -16.14 27.91 60.48
N ASP A 618 -14.93 28.30 60.93
CA ASP A 618 -14.54 29.67 61.24
C ASP A 618 -13.59 30.25 60.19
N ASP A 619 -14.04 31.27 59.45
CA ASP A 619 -13.28 31.92 58.37
C ASP A 619 -11.91 32.44 58.84
N ALA A 620 -11.80 32.97 60.05
CA ALA A 620 -10.55 33.51 60.57
C ALA A 620 -9.52 32.40 60.86
N THR A 621 -9.98 31.28 61.43
CA THR A 621 -9.15 30.10 61.69
C THR A 621 -8.75 29.41 60.38
N SER A 622 -9.67 29.33 59.40
CA SER A 622 -9.39 28.81 58.07
C SER A 622 -8.27 29.62 57.38
N VAL A 623 -8.41 30.96 57.32
CA VAL A 623 -7.40 31.85 56.71
C VAL A 623 -6.03 31.72 57.40
N ALA A 624 -6.00 31.63 58.73
CA ALA A 624 -4.76 31.47 59.48
C ALA A 624 -4.07 30.14 59.16
N VAL A 625 -4.79 29.02 59.20
CA VAL A 625 -4.26 27.68 58.93
C VAL A 625 -3.77 27.58 57.48
N SER A 626 -4.53 28.08 56.52
CA SER A 626 -4.14 28.15 55.10
C SER A 626 -2.89 28.99 54.87
N GLY A 627 -2.75 30.13 55.56
CA GLY A 627 -1.55 30.97 55.48
C GLY A 627 -0.29 30.29 55.99
N VAL A 628 -0.40 29.51 57.08
CA VAL A 628 0.70 28.69 57.60
C VAL A 628 1.07 27.58 56.62
N MET A 629 0.07 26.87 56.09
CA MET A 629 0.29 25.81 55.09
C MET A 629 0.93 26.33 53.82
N LYS A 630 0.54 27.51 53.32
CA LYS A 630 1.19 28.17 52.19
C LYS A 630 2.69 28.36 52.42
N LYS A 631 3.08 28.85 53.60
CA LYS A 631 4.48 29.10 53.95
C LYS A 631 5.29 27.82 54.12
N VAL A 632 4.65 26.78 54.66
CA VAL A 632 5.23 25.44 54.72
C VAL A 632 5.50 24.92 53.30
N LEU A 633 4.54 25.04 52.39
CA LEU A 633 4.70 24.65 50.99
C LEU A 633 5.80 25.45 50.28
N GLU A 634 5.86 26.77 50.48
CA GLU A 634 6.96 27.63 49.98
C GLU A 634 8.33 27.12 50.46
N LYS A 635 8.46 26.80 51.76
CA LYS A 635 9.71 26.24 52.30
C LYS A 635 10.06 24.85 51.76
N ILE A 636 9.05 23.98 51.56
CA ILE A 636 9.25 22.66 50.95
C ILE A 636 9.79 22.84 49.53
N ALA A 637 9.22 23.77 48.75
CA ALA A 637 9.74 24.09 47.42
C ALA A 637 11.13 24.74 47.43
N GLU A 638 11.43 25.60 48.40
CA GLU A 638 12.75 26.24 48.56
C GLU A 638 13.86 25.24 48.92
N ALA A 639 13.53 24.12 49.60
CA ALA A 639 14.49 23.08 49.96
C ALA A 639 15.07 22.30 48.76
N ASN A 640 14.47 22.49 47.58
CA ASN A 640 14.95 22.19 46.24
C ASN A 640 15.64 20.82 46.03
N VAL A 641 14.81 19.80 45.79
CA VAL A 641 14.87 18.76 44.73
C VAL A 641 13.82 17.72 45.16
N PRO A 642 12.65 17.69 44.52
CA PRO A 642 11.66 16.63 44.71
C PRO A 642 12.33 15.25 44.63
N GLY A 643 12.10 14.40 45.63
CA GLY A 643 12.71 13.06 45.72
C GLY A 643 14.11 13.00 46.36
N SER A 644 14.71 14.12 46.78
CA SER A 644 15.91 14.07 47.63
C SER A 644 15.55 13.59 49.05
N GLU A 645 16.48 12.88 49.71
CA GLU A 645 16.27 12.33 51.07
C GLU A 645 15.86 13.44 52.07
N THR A 646 16.45 14.63 51.92
CA THR A 646 16.10 15.83 52.69
C THR A 646 14.69 16.33 52.40
N PHE A 647 14.28 16.38 51.13
CA PHE A 647 12.96 16.87 50.73
C PHE A 647 11.83 15.93 51.19
N THR A 648 12.05 14.61 51.09
CA THR A 648 11.11 13.60 51.60
C THR A 648 10.96 13.71 53.11
N GLU A 649 12.08 13.83 53.85
CA GLU A 649 12.05 13.97 55.31
C GLU A 649 11.33 15.26 55.76
N LEU A 650 11.54 16.38 55.05
CA LEU A 650 10.81 17.63 55.29
C LEU A 650 9.31 17.50 54.98
N SER A 651 8.95 16.86 53.86
CA SER A 651 7.56 16.65 53.45
C SER A 651 6.79 15.76 54.44
N GLU A 652 7.39 14.67 54.92
CA GLU A 652 6.84 13.80 55.96
C GLU A 652 6.61 14.57 57.27
N LYS A 653 7.63 15.29 57.76
CA LYS A 653 7.52 16.06 59.02
C LYS A 653 6.44 17.15 58.97
N TYR A 654 6.35 17.87 57.85
CA TYR A 654 5.32 18.89 57.69
C TYR A 654 3.93 18.29 57.52
N ALA A 655 3.79 17.14 56.85
CA ALA A 655 2.52 16.44 56.74
C ALA A 655 2.03 15.89 58.08
N ASP A 656 2.93 15.35 58.91
CA ASP A 656 2.62 14.91 60.27
C ASP A 656 2.08 16.09 61.11
N ALA A 657 2.79 17.22 61.06
CA ALA A 657 2.40 18.42 61.78
C ALA A 657 1.03 18.95 61.34
N VAL A 658 0.80 19.03 60.03
CA VAL A 658 -0.48 19.49 59.48
C VAL A 658 -1.62 18.52 59.83
N THR A 659 -1.38 17.22 59.77
CA THR A 659 -2.39 16.21 60.12
C THR A 659 -2.73 16.26 61.61
N GLU A 660 -1.75 16.54 62.48
CA GLU A 660 -1.98 16.74 63.91
C GLU A 660 -2.84 17.97 64.19
N ILE A 661 -2.55 19.09 63.52
CA ILE A 661 -3.35 20.33 63.59
C ILE A 661 -4.80 20.08 63.15
N VAL A 662 -4.97 19.42 62.00
CA VAL A 662 -6.28 19.08 61.45
C VAL A 662 -7.06 18.08 62.32
N GLY A 663 -6.38 17.04 62.83
CA GLY A 663 -6.98 16.06 63.72
C GLY A 663 -7.44 16.67 65.04
N TYR A 664 -6.71 17.66 65.55
CA TYR A 664 -7.11 18.43 66.72
C TYR A 664 -8.38 19.26 66.48
N VAL A 665 -8.52 19.86 65.29
CA VAL A 665 -9.72 20.61 64.90
C VAL A 665 -10.95 19.69 64.75
N ASN A 666 -10.77 18.49 64.20
CA ASN A 666 -11.88 17.56 63.89
C ASN A 666 -12.30 16.65 65.08
N GLY A 667 -11.42 16.46 66.08
CA GLY A 667 -11.56 15.50 67.19
C GLY A 667 -12.66 15.75 68.24
N GLY A 668 -13.59 16.68 68.00
CA GLY A 668 -14.86 16.77 68.71
C GLY A 668 -14.78 16.87 70.24
N ASN A 669 -14.28 18.00 70.77
CA ASN A 669 -14.75 18.60 72.03
C ASN A 669 -14.03 19.93 72.31
N MET A 670 -14.25 20.92 71.45
CA MET A 670 -14.18 22.35 71.79
C MET A 670 -14.48 23.13 70.50
N GLN A 671 -15.13 24.29 70.62
CA GLN A 671 -14.86 25.37 69.68
C GLN A 671 -13.33 25.50 69.67
N ALA A 672 -12.66 25.04 68.62
CA ALA A 672 -11.23 25.23 68.50
C ALA A 672 -11.01 26.73 68.36
N THR A 673 -10.85 27.41 69.50
CA THR A 673 -10.45 28.81 69.51
C THR A 673 -9.09 28.85 68.85
N ALA A 674 -8.84 29.87 68.03
CA ALA A 674 -7.58 30.04 67.33
C ALA A 674 -6.36 29.80 68.25
N ASP A 675 -6.44 30.17 69.55
CA ASP A 675 -5.39 29.94 70.56
C ASP A 675 -4.99 28.46 70.73
N ALA A 676 -5.94 27.53 70.60
CA ALA A 676 -5.70 26.10 70.77
C ALA A 676 -5.02 25.50 69.53
N VAL A 677 -5.45 25.94 68.34
CA VAL A 677 -4.82 25.59 67.06
C VAL A 677 -3.38 26.11 67.03
N ILE A 678 -3.15 27.35 67.50
CA ILE A 678 -1.82 27.95 67.55
C ILE A 678 -0.90 27.28 68.57
N ASN A 679 -1.39 26.85 69.73
CA ASN A 679 -0.54 26.10 70.66
C ASN A 679 -0.05 24.78 70.04
N VAL A 680 -0.91 24.05 69.32
CA VAL A 680 -0.51 22.83 68.58
C VAL A 680 0.51 23.15 67.49
N VAL A 681 0.29 24.24 66.73
CA VAL A 681 1.19 24.73 65.67
C VAL A 681 2.57 25.14 66.22
N LEU A 682 2.63 25.80 67.38
CA LEU A 682 3.87 26.28 68.01
C LEU A 682 4.61 25.21 68.82
N GLU A 683 3.90 24.21 69.34
CA GLU A 683 4.47 23.05 70.02
C GLU A 683 5.15 22.07 69.04
N ASN A 684 4.73 22.09 67.77
CA ASN A 684 5.41 21.37 66.70
C ASN A 684 6.71 22.09 66.29
N ALA A 685 7.85 21.42 66.48
CA ALA A 685 9.17 22.06 66.34
C ALA A 685 9.47 22.53 64.91
N GLU A 686 9.02 21.77 63.92
CA GLU A 686 9.24 22.02 62.50
C GLU A 686 8.35 23.14 61.96
N VAL A 687 7.04 23.13 62.25
CA VAL A 687 6.13 24.22 61.85
C VAL A 687 6.46 25.51 62.62
N GLY A 688 6.86 25.38 63.89
CA GLY A 688 7.37 26.49 64.69
C GLY A 688 8.63 27.14 64.12
N GLU A 689 9.48 26.40 63.40
CA GLU A 689 10.66 26.93 62.71
C GLU A 689 10.29 27.68 61.41
N VAL A 690 9.28 27.21 60.67
CA VAL A 690 8.70 27.96 59.52
C VAL A 690 8.12 29.28 59.97
N LEU A 691 7.37 29.27 61.07
CA LEU A 691 6.77 30.45 61.66
C LEU A 691 7.81 31.42 62.23
N ARG A 692 8.89 30.90 62.84
CA ARG A 692 10.01 31.75 63.31
C ARG A 692 10.71 32.46 62.15
N ASP A 693 10.95 31.77 61.04
CA ASP A 693 11.50 32.39 59.82
C ASP A 693 10.54 33.41 59.19
N TYR A 694 9.22 33.17 59.25
CA TYR A 694 8.21 34.16 58.84
C TYR A 694 8.25 35.44 59.70
N THR A 695 8.56 35.30 61.00
CA THR A 695 8.70 36.41 61.94
C THR A 695 10.10 37.04 62.00
N SER A 696 11.04 36.64 61.13
CA SER A 696 12.46 37.06 61.13
C SER A 696 12.73 38.57 60.96
N ALA A 697 11.68 39.41 60.85
CA ALA A 697 11.77 40.84 61.12
C ALA A 697 11.96 41.19 62.62
N TYR A 698 11.80 40.24 63.54
CA TYR A 698 11.88 40.47 64.99
C TYR A 698 12.59 39.32 65.73
N GLU A 699 13.91 39.45 65.88
CA GLU A 699 14.84 38.54 66.57
C GLU A 699 14.58 38.28 68.07
N SER A 700 13.42 38.66 68.64
CA SER A 700 13.22 38.55 70.09
C SER A 700 11.76 38.39 70.52
N VAL A 701 11.02 37.44 69.94
CA VAL A 701 9.75 37.00 70.52
C VAL A 701 9.94 35.60 71.14
N PRO A 702 10.17 35.48 72.46
CA PRO A 702 10.14 34.20 73.13
C PRO A 702 8.69 33.70 73.19
N VAL A 703 8.50 32.38 73.08
CA VAL A 703 7.21 31.71 73.32
C VAL A 703 6.64 32.21 74.65
N ALA A 704 5.50 32.91 74.61
CA ALA A 704 4.95 33.60 75.76
C ALA A 704 4.40 32.58 76.77
N THR A 705 5.12 32.39 77.87
CA THR A 705 4.73 31.44 78.93
C THR A 705 4.20 32.14 80.19
N THR A 706 4.25 33.48 80.24
CA THR A 706 3.74 34.28 81.38
C THR A 706 2.84 35.46 80.97
N PRO A 707 1.92 35.91 81.85
CA PRO A 707 1.05 37.07 81.59
C PRO A 707 1.77 38.38 81.29
N GLU A 708 2.98 38.59 81.86
CA GLU A 708 3.78 39.79 81.55
C GLU A 708 4.33 39.79 80.11
N GLN A 709 4.66 38.63 79.55
CA GLN A 709 5.15 38.51 78.17
C GLN A 709 4.05 38.77 77.13
N LYS A 710 2.81 38.32 77.43
CA LYS A 710 1.63 38.64 76.62
C LYS A 710 1.34 40.14 76.58
N LEU A 711 1.61 40.86 77.68
CA LEU A 711 1.45 42.32 77.77
C LEU A 711 2.54 43.08 76.98
N GLU A 712 3.77 42.55 76.89
CA GLU A 712 4.84 43.11 76.05
C GLU A 712 4.53 42.99 74.56
N ILE A 713 3.98 41.85 74.13
CA ILE A 713 3.52 41.61 72.75
C ILE A 713 2.38 42.57 72.39
N ALA A 714 1.38 42.73 73.26
CA ALA A 714 0.28 43.66 73.04
C ALA A 714 0.74 45.13 72.87
N ASN A 715 1.78 45.53 73.60
CA ASN A 715 2.37 46.88 73.49
C ASN A 715 3.21 47.05 72.21
N ALA A 716 3.85 45.99 71.71
CA ALA A 716 4.58 46.02 70.44
C ALA A 716 3.65 46.21 69.24
N ILE A 717 2.46 45.60 69.27
CA ILE A 717 1.40 45.76 68.26
C ILE A 717 0.90 47.22 68.22
N ALA A 718 0.59 47.78 69.40
CA ALA A 718 0.11 49.15 69.50
C ALA A 718 1.13 50.18 68.97
N ASN A 719 2.42 49.95 69.21
CA ASN A 719 3.49 50.81 68.70
C ASN A 719 3.70 50.68 67.18
N TYR A 720 3.40 49.52 66.58
CA TYR A 720 3.51 49.30 65.14
C TYR A 720 2.40 50.02 64.35
N GLU A 721 1.16 50.00 64.85
CA GLU A 721 0.04 50.76 64.28
C GLU A 721 0.31 52.26 64.27
N GLU A 722 1.00 52.76 65.28
CA GLU A 722 1.37 54.17 65.39
C GLU A 722 2.51 54.55 64.41
N ALA A 723 3.38 53.59 64.06
CA ALA A 723 4.53 53.82 63.18
C ALA A 723 4.21 53.66 61.68
N ASN A 724 3.19 52.87 61.30
CA ASN A 724 2.86 52.56 59.90
C ASN A 724 1.38 52.82 59.56
N PRO A 725 0.93 54.09 59.52
CA PRO A 725 -0.48 54.46 59.36
C PRO A 725 -1.07 54.19 57.96
N THR A 726 -0.29 53.68 57.00
CA THR A 726 -0.72 53.37 55.63
C THR A 726 -0.71 51.88 55.29
N ALA A 727 -0.41 51.00 56.25
CA ALA A 727 -0.61 49.57 56.05
C ALA A 727 -2.11 49.29 55.90
N ASP A 728 -2.48 48.43 54.93
CA ASP A 728 -3.89 48.15 54.66
C ASP A 728 -4.53 47.44 55.87
N ALA A 729 -5.84 47.62 56.02
CA ALA A 729 -6.58 47.15 57.18
C ALA A 729 -6.56 45.62 57.32
N ASP A 730 -6.42 44.88 56.21
CA ASP A 730 -6.41 43.43 56.19
C ASP A 730 -5.05 42.89 56.65
N THR A 731 -3.94 43.56 56.29
CA THR A 731 -2.59 43.26 56.82
C THR A 731 -2.49 43.54 58.32
N ILE A 732 -3.04 44.68 58.79
CA ILE A 732 -3.08 44.99 60.24
C ILE A 732 -3.98 44.00 60.99
N ASN A 733 -5.11 43.57 60.40
CA ASN A 733 -6.01 42.61 61.01
C ASN A 733 -5.43 41.18 61.00
N ALA A 734 -4.66 40.78 59.99
CA ALA A 734 -3.95 39.51 59.96
C ALA A 734 -2.83 39.45 61.00
N ILE A 735 -2.08 40.53 61.19
CA ILE A 735 -1.06 40.66 62.25
C ILE A 735 -1.72 40.67 63.64
N LYS A 736 -2.85 41.40 63.80
CA LYS A 736 -3.63 41.39 65.05
C LYS A 736 -4.25 40.04 65.35
N ALA A 737 -4.75 39.33 64.35
CA ALA A 737 -5.22 37.97 64.52
C ALA A 737 -4.03 37.09 64.95
N PHE A 738 -2.95 37.06 64.17
CA PHE A 738 -1.76 36.27 64.46
C PHE A 738 -1.16 36.49 65.87
N PHE A 739 -1.16 37.73 66.37
CA PHE A 739 -0.65 38.03 67.72
C PHE A 739 -1.70 38.04 68.84
N ALA A 740 -2.99 38.20 68.55
CA ALA A 740 -4.05 38.02 69.56
C ALA A 740 -4.24 36.53 69.91
N ILE A 741 -3.72 35.64 69.06
CA ILE A 741 -3.76 34.20 69.20
C ILE A 741 -2.50 33.63 69.91
N LEU A 742 -1.45 34.45 70.11
CA LEU A 742 -0.30 34.23 71.01
C LEU A 742 -0.60 34.77 72.43
#